data_AF-A0A928XKU5-F1
#
_entry.id   AF-A0A928XKU5-F1
#
_cell.length_a   1.000
_cell.length_b   1.000
_cell.length_c   1.000
_cell.angle_alpha   90.00
_cell.angle_beta   90.00
_cell.angle_gamma   90.00
#
_symmetry.space_group_name_H-M   'P 1'
#
loop_
_entity.id
_entity.type
_entity.pdbx_description
1 polymer ?
#
loop_
_entity_poly.entity_id
_entity_poly.type
_entity_poly.pdbx_seq_one_letter_code
_entity_poly.pdbx_strand_id
1 'polypeptide(L)'
;MKKIINLTALLIGLLVITQMNPLQPQHKAKASSLLQEATPPPVTANASNDWPMLAANPQRTSWTPEEVRGNLNVEWYHPIEPYIPYKIQPIAANGKLYISTARGLYTFSATNGNLLWVYPTELPLGHSPTIATVNSTSIAYVGGYDRKIHAIDANSGQAVAGYTPYLAEAGFETNPLVINNTIYAGNRDGYFYALDAINGNLLWRYKTDGPILFSAAYKNGVLYFAANDAYAYALDATNGSLIWKSQKLLGAGFHSYWPVIYTEKATGKDYVIFSSGENYRMDTQNSIKLPHIETDVLFKNIPVGNVIGPSSTAIPGDWVAGTVAMDASIITNYYESRPDRRTVFVLNGATGQEFTFDSDNDGKAEYAPFTWSGVTHAGSKYPPVINGVDGVYYQGTAYYSGGWVSRGGPVGWKFGTKYISRVDTGNGPGATNGHASDEPMAYSSGGKLIYWSLCCDREAGGYDVTIPLGQPNRDWYYFGYSLASNDLAPGYQQMYNAGNAAAYNEGNGWQIYSGKNQSKNGIYGKHSNTQSPPIPYQGKLFMLKGNALLAFSPAGTNPKTPLPLATIVPAQSTTPSPTKIELTQRLEAEVQKMLAAGPLRPGFHSSGFFDLYGNGGYSDERTFGEIFDYFQNPADTVYTLLLAYPHLSSPTQQQVKTYLQTYYGPGAPYDFTKIVHIGWGTGAAREAFVIPADMSSWWGQPYTSPYNPATQPICGGCGYWQYFPPFSFYGAWKYAQIIGNNNPAFAKNIFDQMSGKLEAPLSDNTFIKKPYWLNQYIAGYKGYLELQKLAGYSQNQSILTTYQRLLNLRVNNFSKDTPYAPTLYGGPGWEESHNNAFAVARNFMFLTPELADYLNQHIYSQVEAAVNEYNYVAPYWFVSKFDHSYGEATFQHLYDYPALFQAKAYILQQPYDELVKWLDVPAFYRGDLFYIQNLAAALGTAETGFSLNVNPAIQFIDAGNSATYNIQVQHTSTFTETVTLHVGNSPSPNLVIAPPGPTTFPNPGGQMTLTLTDTHNPSFSDGVWYTVPISATAGQFIRTTSISLLVNGKENFLPVIRK
;
A
#
# COMPACT_ATOMS: atom_id res chain seq x y z
N MET A 1 13.46 -34.17 -62.24
CA MET A 1 12.87 -35.00 -63.33
C MET A 1 11.51 -35.50 -62.80
N LYS A 2 10.38 -35.48 -63.52
CA LYS A 2 9.97 -36.39 -64.63
C LYS A 2 10.25 -37.87 -64.27
N LYS A 3 9.29 -38.82 -64.25
CA LYS A 3 7.86 -38.86 -64.64
C LYS A 3 7.13 -39.95 -63.79
N ILE A 4 5.90 -39.76 -63.29
CA ILE A 4 4.54 -39.99 -63.90
C ILE A 4 4.12 -41.48 -63.99
N ILE A 5 3.25 -41.98 -63.07
CA ILE A 5 1.76 -42.18 -63.11
C ILE A 5 1.27 -43.45 -63.86
N ASN A 6 0.39 -44.23 -63.20
CA ASN A 6 -0.83 -44.94 -63.69
C ASN A 6 -1.24 -45.98 -62.61
N LEU A 7 -2.50 -46.31 -62.26
CA LEU A 7 -3.89 -45.82 -62.45
C LEU A 7 -4.76 -46.61 -61.40
N THR A 8 -5.99 -46.35 -60.94
CA THR A 8 -7.10 -45.38 -61.17
C THR A 8 -7.87 -45.31 -59.82
N ALA A 9 -7.92 -44.19 -59.08
CA ALA A 9 -8.92 -43.09 -59.12
C ALA A 9 -10.41 -43.47 -58.94
N LEU A 10 -11.02 -42.98 -57.83
CA LEU A 10 -12.31 -42.24 -57.69
C LEU A 10 -12.57 -42.03 -56.16
N LEU A 11 -13.19 -40.97 -55.60
CA LEU A 11 -13.43 -39.52 -55.88
C LEU A 11 -14.23 -39.00 -54.64
N ILE A 12 -14.24 -37.76 -54.12
CA ILE A 12 -13.48 -36.49 -54.22
C ILE A 12 -13.77 -35.72 -52.88
N GLY A 13 -13.08 -34.67 -52.42
CA GLY A 13 -11.92 -33.96 -52.94
C GLY A 13 -11.65 -32.59 -52.27
N LEU A 14 -10.62 -31.91 -52.77
CA LEU A 14 -10.20 -30.51 -52.57
C LEU A 14 -9.82 -30.01 -51.16
N LEU A 15 -8.53 -29.68 -51.01
CA LEU A 15 -8.04 -28.58 -50.17
C LEU A 15 -8.32 -27.22 -50.85
N VAL A 16 -8.36 -26.16 -50.04
CA VAL A 16 -7.99 -24.78 -50.44
C VAL A 16 -6.98 -24.24 -49.42
N ILE A 17 -6.07 -23.38 -49.88
CA ILE A 17 -4.93 -22.84 -49.10
C ILE A 17 -5.24 -21.41 -48.65
N THR A 18 -5.10 -21.08 -47.36
CA THR A 18 -4.82 -19.70 -46.88
C THR A 18 -4.35 -19.62 -45.43
N GLN A 19 -3.18 -18.99 -45.22
CA GLN A 19 -2.85 -17.97 -44.19
C GLN A 19 -3.14 -18.22 -42.68
N MET A 20 -2.76 -17.25 -41.84
CA MET A 20 -2.64 -17.36 -40.38
C MET A 20 -3.79 -16.68 -39.61
N ASN A 21 -3.99 -17.11 -38.35
CA ASN A 21 -4.91 -16.56 -37.33
C ASN A 21 -6.44 -16.73 -37.62
N PRO A 22 -7.29 -16.65 -36.59
CA PRO A 22 -7.21 -17.38 -35.31
C PRO A 22 -8.55 -18.08 -34.99
N LEU A 23 -8.52 -19.30 -34.43
CA LEU A 23 -9.75 -20.07 -34.16
C LEU A 23 -10.22 -20.00 -32.70
N GLN A 24 -11.50 -19.67 -32.52
CA GLN A 24 -12.22 -19.71 -31.25
C GLN A 24 -12.51 -21.16 -30.82
N PRO A 25 -12.58 -21.45 -29.51
CA PRO A 25 -13.01 -22.75 -29.02
C PRO A 25 -14.54 -22.91 -29.13
N GLN A 26 -15.00 -23.72 -30.08
CA GLN A 26 -16.34 -24.32 -30.03
C GLN A 26 -16.25 -25.84 -29.97
N HIS A 27 -16.58 -26.41 -28.81
CA HIS A 27 -17.25 -27.71 -28.72
C HIS A 27 -18.02 -27.78 -27.39
N LYS A 28 -19.35 -27.67 -27.45
CA LYS A 28 -20.23 -27.88 -26.29
C LYS A 28 -20.58 -29.37 -26.13
N ALA A 29 -20.86 -29.73 -24.88
CA ALA A 29 -21.66 -30.87 -24.44
C ALA A 29 -21.17 -32.30 -24.78
N LYS A 30 -20.56 -32.93 -23.77
CA LYS A 30 -21.03 -34.24 -23.26
C LYS A 30 -20.64 -34.42 -21.78
N ALA A 31 -21.35 -33.71 -20.91
CA ALA A 31 -21.26 -33.88 -19.46
C ALA A 31 -22.54 -34.53 -18.94
N SER A 32 -22.48 -35.83 -18.63
CA SER A 32 -23.51 -36.56 -17.87
C SER A 32 -22.91 -37.89 -17.39
N SER A 33 -23.39 -38.38 -16.24
CA SER A 33 -23.02 -39.65 -15.59
C SER A 33 -21.51 -39.96 -15.49
N LEU A 34 -20.87 -39.46 -14.42
CA LEU A 34 -19.96 -40.22 -13.53
C LEU A 34 -19.34 -39.30 -12.44
N LEU A 35 -20.18 -38.55 -11.73
CA LEU A 35 -19.81 -38.01 -10.42
C LEU A 35 -20.20 -39.05 -9.36
N GLN A 36 -19.28 -39.96 -9.06
CA GLN A 36 -19.38 -40.88 -7.92
C GLN A 36 -18.32 -40.48 -6.88
N GLU A 37 -18.65 -40.68 -5.60
CA GLU A 37 -18.08 -39.95 -4.48
C GLU A 37 -16.56 -40.13 -4.30
N ALA A 38 -15.81 -39.06 -4.53
CA ALA A 38 -14.41 -38.94 -4.19
C ALA A 38 -14.06 -37.49 -3.83
N THR A 39 -14.63 -36.99 -2.73
CA THR A 39 -14.15 -35.77 -2.06
C THR A 39 -13.14 -36.16 -0.97
N PRO A 40 -11.83 -35.97 -1.16
CA PRO A 40 -10.91 -35.94 -0.03
C PRO A 40 -11.34 -34.82 0.93
N PRO A 41 -11.21 -34.99 2.25
CA PRO A 41 -11.51 -33.91 3.18
C PRO A 41 -10.57 -32.72 2.89
N PRO A 42 -11.04 -31.47 2.92
CA PRO A 42 -10.15 -30.32 2.98
C PRO A 42 -9.30 -30.42 4.24
N VAL A 43 -8.08 -29.85 4.20
CA VAL A 43 -7.13 -29.87 5.33
C VAL A 43 -7.83 -29.47 6.62
N THR A 44 -7.96 -30.42 7.54
CA THR A 44 -8.60 -30.21 8.83
C THR A 44 -7.76 -29.26 9.67
N ALA A 45 -8.42 -28.29 10.31
CA ALA A 45 -7.85 -27.62 11.47
C ALA A 45 -7.41 -28.66 12.51
N ASN A 46 -6.23 -28.48 13.13
CA ASN A 46 -5.63 -29.51 13.99
C ASN A 46 -6.43 -29.73 15.27
N ALA A 47 -7.14 -28.69 15.74
CA ALA A 47 -8.30 -28.81 16.61
C ALA A 47 -9.53 -28.17 15.93
N SER A 48 -10.74 -28.61 16.29
CA SER A 48 -12.02 -28.10 15.77
C SER A 48 -12.25 -26.60 16.00
N ASN A 49 -11.44 -25.98 16.85
CA ASN A 49 -11.60 -24.61 17.34
C ASN A 49 -10.43 -23.70 16.93
N ASP A 50 -9.44 -24.18 16.16
CA ASP A 50 -8.38 -23.31 15.63
C ASP A 50 -8.95 -22.26 14.65
N TRP A 51 -8.29 -21.11 14.56
CA TRP A 51 -8.41 -20.13 13.49
C TRP A 51 -7.12 -20.18 12.62
N PRO A 52 -6.92 -21.24 11.81
CA PRO A 52 -5.63 -21.53 11.17
C PRO A 52 -5.31 -20.64 9.97
N MET A 53 -6.28 -19.89 9.47
CA MET A 53 -6.12 -19.04 8.28
C MET A 53 -7.02 -17.81 8.37
N LEU A 54 -6.75 -16.84 7.49
CA LEU A 54 -7.60 -15.67 7.30
C LEU A 54 -9.09 -16.05 7.21
N ALA A 55 -9.93 -15.35 7.96
CA ALA A 55 -11.37 -15.58 8.03
C ALA A 55 -11.77 -17.03 8.41
N ALA A 56 -10.96 -17.63 9.30
CA ALA A 56 -11.07 -18.97 9.91
C ALA A 56 -10.92 -20.17 8.97
N ASN A 57 -11.55 -20.14 7.80
CA ASN A 57 -11.81 -21.33 6.99
C ASN A 57 -11.69 -21.05 5.46
N PRO A 58 -11.65 -22.10 4.61
CA PRO A 58 -11.47 -21.93 3.15
C PRO A 58 -12.58 -21.12 2.47
N GLN A 59 -13.80 -21.16 3.01
CA GLN A 59 -14.96 -20.40 2.54
C GLN A 59 -14.93 -18.92 3.00
N ARG A 60 -13.97 -18.57 3.87
CA ARG A 60 -13.71 -17.25 4.44
C ARG A 60 -14.89 -16.66 5.22
N THR A 61 -15.70 -17.49 5.88
CA THR A 61 -16.92 -17.01 6.58
C THR A 61 -16.66 -16.24 7.88
N SER A 62 -15.41 -16.16 8.34
CA SER A 62 -15.02 -15.56 9.63
C SER A 62 -15.76 -16.17 10.83
N TRP A 63 -16.01 -17.48 10.78
CA TRP A 63 -16.73 -18.24 11.81
C TRP A 63 -15.95 -19.48 12.28
N THR A 64 -16.00 -19.74 13.59
CA THR A 64 -15.54 -20.97 14.27
C THR A 64 -16.60 -21.42 15.29
N PRO A 65 -16.55 -22.66 15.81
CA PRO A 65 -17.46 -23.11 16.87
C PRO A 65 -17.09 -22.62 18.30
N GLU A 66 -15.97 -21.92 18.48
CA GLU A 66 -15.50 -21.44 19.80
C GLU A 66 -16.38 -20.30 20.33
N GLU A 67 -16.96 -20.44 21.52
CA GLU A 67 -17.75 -19.38 22.17
C GLU A 67 -17.05 -18.79 23.40
N VAL A 68 -16.60 -17.54 23.31
CA VAL A 68 -16.12 -16.74 24.44
C VAL A 68 -17.23 -15.77 24.85
N ARG A 69 -17.75 -15.90 26.08
CA ARG A 69 -18.98 -15.22 26.56
C ARG A 69 -18.74 -14.40 27.83
N GLY A 70 -19.63 -13.46 28.09
CA GLY A 70 -19.65 -12.65 29.32
C GLY A 70 -18.85 -11.35 29.22
N ASN A 71 -18.67 -10.69 30.36
CA ASN A 71 -17.86 -9.47 30.46
C ASN A 71 -16.38 -9.87 30.43
N LEU A 72 -15.68 -9.55 29.34
CA LEU A 72 -14.27 -9.87 29.17
C LEU A 72 -13.40 -8.69 29.57
N ASN A 73 -12.31 -8.97 30.29
CA ASN A 73 -11.28 -8.01 30.68
C ASN A 73 -9.95 -8.39 30.01
N VAL A 74 -8.99 -7.47 29.94
CA VAL A 74 -7.63 -7.79 29.46
C VAL A 74 -6.98 -8.77 30.43
N GLU A 75 -6.53 -9.92 29.93
CA GLU A 75 -5.75 -10.90 30.69
C GLU A 75 -4.26 -10.65 30.52
N TRP A 76 -3.82 -10.36 29.31
CA TRP A 76 -2.46 -9.91 29.00
C TRP A 76 -2.43 -9.09 27.71
N TYR A 77 -1.37 -8.31 27.52
CA TYR A 77 -1.09 -7.56 26.29
C TYR A 77 0.41 -7.53 26.00
N HIS A 78 0.77 -7.71 24.73
CA HIS A 78 2.14 -7.77 24.24
C HIS A 78 2.41 -6.64 23.24
N PRO A 79 3.34 -5.71 23.54
CA PRO A 79 3.80 -4.70 22.60
C PRO A 79 4.77 -5.31 21.58
N ILE A 80 4.72 -4.83 20.34
CA ILE A 80 5.48 -5.32 19.19
C ILE A 80 6.19 -4.14 18.52
N GLU A 81 7.51 -4.24 18.30
CA GLU A 81 8.31 -3.13 17.75
C GLU A 81 8.07 -2.86 16.25
N PRO A 82 8.15 -3.84 15.31
CA PRO A 82 7.95 -3.58 13.89
C PRO A 82 6.49 -3.29 13.53
N TYR A 83 6.25 -2.37 12.60
CA TYR A 83 4.90 -1.98 12.18
C TYR A 83 4.06 -3.16 11.66
N ILE A 84 2.81 -3.22 12.11
CA ILE A 84 1.81 -4.21 11.71
C ILE A 84 0.82 -3.55 10.74
N PRO A 85 0.76 -3.94 9.45
CA PRO A 85 -0.23 -3.42 8.50
C PRO A 85 -1.67 -3.58 9.00
N TYR A 86 -2.59 -2.74 8.53
CA TYR A 86 -3.97 -2.83 9.01
C TYR A 86 -4.72 -4.08 8.52
N LYS A 87 -4.28 -4.70 7.42
CA LYS A 87 -4.83 -5.95 6.86
C LYS A 87 -4.43 -7.24 7.59
N ILE A 88 -3.70 -7.15 8.72
CA ILE A 88 -3.32 -8.30 9.54
C ILE A 88 -4.45 -8.73 10.48
N GLN A 89 -4.84 -9.99 10.38
CA GLN A 89 -5.69 -10.70 11.34
C GLN A 89 -4.82 -11.68 12.16
N PRO A 90 -4.96 -11.76 13.50
CA PRO A 90 -4.33 -12.82 14.29
C PRO A 90 -4.74 -14.20 13.79
N ILE A 91 -3.74 -15.04 13.55
CA ILE A 91 -3.95 -16.44 13.20
C ILE A 91 -3.68 -17.26 14.45
N ALA A 92 -4.61 -18.13 14.84
CA ALA A 92 -4.60 -18.80 16.15
C ALA A 92 -4.70 -20.32 15.97
N ALA A 93 -3.59 -21.04 16.12
CA ALA A 93 -3.56 -22.48 15.89
C ALA A 93 -2.44 -23.17 16.68
N ASN A 94 -2.66 -24.43 17.07
CA ASN A 94 -1.71 -25.24 17.85
C ASN A 94 -1.24 -24.57 19.16
N GLY A 95 -2.14 -23.84 19.86
CA GLY A 95 -1.83 -23.10 21.09
C GLY A 95 -1.00 -21.83 20.89
N LYS A 96 -0.87 -21.34 19.65
CA LYS A 96 0.00 -20.21 19.27
C LYS A 96 -0.76 -19.17 18.47
N LEU A 97 -0.24 -17.94 18.50
CA LEU A 97 -0.73 -16.77 17.76
C LEU A 97 0.37 -16.28 16.81
N TYR A 98 0.07 -16.12 15.53
CA TYR A 98 1.04 -15.75 14.49
C TYR A 98 0.69 -14.39 13.89
N ILE A 99 1.63 -13.44 13.94
CA ILE A 99 1.45 -12.03 13.56
C ILE A 99 2.51 -11.64 12.52
N SER A 100 2.09 -11.30 11.31
CA SER A 100 2.99 -10.77 10.26
C SER A 100 3.31 -9.30 10.51
N THR A 101 4.54 -8.88 10.24
CA THR A 101 5.03 -7.52 10.53
C THR A 101 5.95 -7.00 9.43
N ALA A 102 6.31 -5.71 9.52
CA ALA A 102 7.36 -5.05 8.73
C ALA A 102 8.72 -5.77 8.72
N ARG A 103 8.99 -6.64 9.70
CA ARG A 103 10.28 -7.31 9.92
C ARG A 103 10.17 -8.82 10.11
N GLY A 104 9.10 -9.43 9.61
CA GLY A 104 8.92 -10.88 9.60
C GLY A 104 7.76 -11.38 10.46
N LEU A 105 7.73 -12.69 10.71
CA LEU A 105 6.63 -13.38 11.39
C LEU A 105 6.94 -13.58 12.88
N TYR A 106 6.10 -13.02 13.73
CA TYR A 106 6.21 -13.11 15.19
C TYR A 106 5.20 -14.11 15.74
N THR A 107 5.65 -15.02 16.61
CA THR A 107 4.81 -16.09 17.15
C THR A 107 4.78 -16.08 18.67
N PHE A 108 3.57 -16.05 19.23
CA PHE A 108 3.30 -15.91 20.67
C PHE A 108 2.52 -17.11 21.21
N SER A 109 2.60 -17.34 22.52
CA SER A 109 1.76 -18.30 23.24
C SER A 109 0.32 -17.78 23.36
N ALA A 110 -0.68 -18.55 22.91
CA ALA A 110 -2.10 -18.22 23.15
C ALA A 110 -2.50 -18.35 24.63
N THR A 111 -1.71 -19.07 25.43
CA THR A 111 -1.99 -19.23 26.86
C THR A 111 -1.69 -17.96 27.63
N ASN A 112 -0.48 -17.41 27.49
CA ASN A 112 0.08 -16.36 28.35
C ASN A 112 0.80 -15.23 27.60
N GLY A 113 0.70 -15.17 26.27
CA GLY A 113 1.21 -14.08 25.45
C GLY A 113 2.72 -14.10 25.18
N ASN A 114 3.52 -14.87 25.92
CA ASN A 114 4.98 -14.92 25.74
C ASN A 114 5.39 -15.12 24.27
N LEU A 115 6.30 -14.28 23.78
CA LEU A 115 7.00 -14.49 22.51
C LEU A 115 7.74 -15.84 22.53
N LEU A 116 7.51 -16.66 21.50
CA LEU A 116 8.11 -17.99 21.35
C LEU A 116 9.25 -18.00 20.34
N TRP A 117 9.04 -17.37 19.18
CA TRP A 117 10.05 -17.21 18.13
C TRP A 117 9.70 -16.07 17.17
N VAL A 118 10.71 -15.66 16.39
CA VAL A 118 10.59 -14.70 15.27
C VAL A 118 11.27 -15.31 14.06
N TYR A 119 10.61 -15.30 12.90
CA TYR A 119 11.22 -15.57 11.60
C TYR A 119 11.45 -14.22 10.88
N PRO A 120 12.67 -13.67 10.88
CA PRO A 120 12.93 -12.32 10.42
C PRO A 120 13.06 -12.22 8.89
N THR A 121 12.53 -11.15 8.30
CA THR A 121 12.62 -10.88 6.84
C THR A 121 13.25 -9.52 6.54
N GLU A 122 14.00 -9.44 5.44
CA GLU A 122 14.69 -8.21 5.00
C GLU A 122 13.67 -7.16 4.50
N LEU A 123 12.78 -7.61 3.62
CA LEU A 123 11.61 -6.86 3.17
C LEU A 123 10.38 -7.28 3.99
N PRO A 124 9.29 -6.48 3.99
CA PRO A 124 8.12 -6.79 4.78
C PRO A 124 7.39 -8.06 4.34
N LEU A 125 6.59 -8.63 5.26
CA LEU A 125 5.55 -9.59 4.91
C LEU A 125 4.31 -8.86 4.37
N GLY A 126 3.52 -9.55 3.56
CA GLY A 126 2.27 -9.05 3.00
C GLY A 126 1.15 -9.01 4.04
N HIS A 127 0.35 -10.08 4.08
CA HIS A 127 -0.73 -10.22 5.05
C HIS A 127 -0.48 -11.40 6.02
N SER A 128 -1.53 -11.89 6.69
CA SER A 128 -1.45 -12.99 7.66
C SER A 128 -1.05 -14.33 7.03
N PRO A 129 -0.43 -15.23 7.81
CA PRO A 129 -0.11 -16.58 7.35
C PRO A 129 -1.37 -17.47 7.20
N THR A 130 -1.18 -18.63 6.58
CA THR A 130 -2.03 -19.81 6.81
C THR A 130 -1.20 -20.91 7.45
N ILE A 131 -1.69 -21.47 8.55
CA ILE A 131 -1.15 -22.65 9.22
C ILE A 131 -1.80 -23.88 8.60
N ALA A 132 -1.00 -24.79 8.05
CA ALA A 132 -1.48 -26.04 7.47
C ALA A 132 -0.60 -27.22 7.89
N THR A 133 -1.23 -28.38 8.10
CA THR A 133 -0.51 -29.64 8.37
C THR A 133 -0.19 -30.32 7.05
N VAL A 134 1.10 -30.42 6.72
CA VAL A 134 1.65 -31.03 5.51
C VAL A 134 2.66 -32.09 5.93
N ASN A 135 2.49 -33.32 5.46
CA ASN A 135 3.31 -34.48 5.86
C ASN A 135 3.44 -34.65 7.39
N SER A 136 2.33 -34.44 8.11
CA SER A 136 2.24 -34.44 9.59
C SER A 136 3.03 -33.34 10.33
N THR A 137 3.67 -32.41 9.62
CA THR A 137 4.29 -31.21 10.19
C THR A 137 3.35 -30.02 10.06
N SER A 138 3.20 -29.22 11.12
CA SER A 138 2.47 -27.95 11.06
C SER A 138 3.37 -26.86 10.50
N ILE A 139 3.00 -26.25 9.38
CA ILE A 139 3.79 -25.24 8.67
C ILE A 139 2.97 -23.96 8.53
N ALA A 140 3.60 -22.81 8.78
CA ALA A 140 3.08 -21.49 8.49
C ALA A 140 3.55 -21.05 7.09
N TYR A 141 2.59 -20.76 6.21
CA TYR A 141 2.83 -20.22 4.87
C TYR A 141 2.47 -18.74 4.83
N VAL A 142 3.39 -17.87 4.42
CA VAL A 142 3.18 -16.41 4.40
C VAL A 142 3.83 -15.75 3.18
N GLY A 143 3.12 -14.81 2.57
CA GLY A 143 3.62 -14.03 1.43
C GLY A 143 4.55 -12.90 1.86
N GLY A 144 5.63 -12.68 1.11
CA GLY A 144 6.59 -11.58 1.31
C GLY A 144 6.60 -10.59 0.15
N TYR A 145 6.94 -9.34 0.43
CA TYR A 145 7.28 -8.37 -0.62
C TYR A 145 8.61 -8.71 -1.33
N ASP A 146 9.41 -9.60 -0.75
CA ASP A 146 10.59 -10.22 -1.37
C ASP A 146 10.28 -11.21 -2.51
N ARG A 147 9.03 -11.25 -2.97
CA ARG A 147 8.50 -12.05 -4.10
C ARG A 147 8.37 -13.55 -3.81
N LYS A 148 8.40 -13.97 -2.54
CA LYS A 148 8.25 -15.37 -2.10
C LYS A 148 6.93 -15.62 -1.38
N ILE A 149 6.57 -16.91 -1.29
CA ILE A 149 5.79 -17.42 -0.17
C ILE A 149 6.73 -18.28 0.68
N HIS A 150 6.99 -17.85 1.91
CA HIS A 150 7.84 -18.58 2.86
C HIS A 150 7.07 -19.77 3.44
N ALA A 151 7.77 -20.90 3.67
CA ALA A 151 7.29 -22.01 4.47
C ALA A 151 8.14 -22.09 5.76
N ILE A 152 7.48 -21.97 6.91
CA ILE A 152 8.12 -21.85 8.23
C ILE A 152 7.57 -22.96 9.13
N ASP A 153 8.42 -23.79 9.73
CA ASP A 153 7.97 -24.79 10.70
C ASP A 153 7.34 -24.10 11.92
N ALA A 154 6.06 -24.41 12.19
CA ALA A 154 5.29 -23.71 13.20
C ALA A 154 5.76 -24.00 14.64
N ASN A 155 6.68 -24.95 14.83
CA ASN A 155 7.22 -25.32 16.12
C ASN A 155 8.50 -24.55 16.48
N SER A 156 9.44 -24.45 15.55
CA SER A 156 10.77 -23.88 15.74
C SER A 156 10.96 -22.48 15.16
N GLY A 157 10.03 -22.01 14.30
CA GLY A 157 10.16 -20.74 13.60
C GLY A 157 11.23 -20.73 12.51
N GLN A 158 11.75 -21.90 12.12
CA GLN A 158 12.79 -22.03 11.09
C GLN A 158 12.18 -22.26 9.71
N ALA A 159 12.93 -21.94 8.65
CA ALA A 159 12.53 -22.29 7.29
C ALA A 159 12.43 -23.82 7.12
N VAL A 160 11.41 -24.30 6.40
CA VAL A 160 11.20 -25.74 6.17
C VAL A 160 12.29 -26.30 5.26
N ALA A 161 13.02 -27.30 5.73
CA ALA A 161 14.07 -27.96 4.97
C ALA A 161 13.51 -28.66 3.71
N GLY A 162 14.11 -28.37 2.55
CA GLY A 162 13.69 -28.91 1.25
C GLY A 162 12.66 -28.07 0.50
N TYR A 163 12.02 -27.08 1.16
CA TYR A 163 11.15 -26.12 0.48
C TYR A 163 11.97 -25.03 -0.23
N THR A 164 11.77 -24.87 -1.53
CA THR A 164 12.43 -23.84 -2.36
C THR A 164 11.36 -22.86 -2.85
N PRO A 165 11.27 -21.63 -2.31
CA PRO A 165 10.23 -20.68 -2.69
C PRO A 165 10.32 -20.32 -4.18
N TYR A 166 9.24 -20.53 -4.94
CA TYR A 166 9.10 -19.93 -6.27
C TYR A 166 9.15 -18.40 -6.18
N LEU A 167 9.94 -17.77 -7.05
CA LEU A 167 10.05 -16.31 -7.15
C LEU A 167 9.02 -15.78 -8.14
N ALA A 168 8.03 -15.05 -7.65
CA ALA A 168 7.08 -14.31 -8.49
C ALA A 168 7.75 -13.09 -9.15
N GLU A 169 7.06 -12.47 -10.10
CA GLU A 169 7.58 -11.28 -10.78
C GLU A 169 7.51 -10.03 -9.87
N ALA A 170 6.66 -10.07 -8.82
CA ALA A 170 6.47 -9.03 -7.80
C ALA A 170 6.10 -9.60 -6.40
N GLY A 171 5.98 -8.71 -5.40
CA GLY A 171 5.67 -9.06 -4.00
C GLY A 171 4.25 -9.61 -3.78
N PHE A 172 4.07 -10.41 -2.72
CA PHE A 172 2.79 -11.01 -2.34
C PHE A 172 2.07 -10.22 -1.24
N GLU A 173 1.19 -9.29 -1.63
CA GLU A 173 0.24 -8.58 -0.75
C GLU A 173 -1.06 -9.39 -0.63
N THR A 174 -0.95 -10.62 -0.12
CA THR A 174 -2.08 -11.53 0.06
C THR A 174 -1.88 -12.46 1.24
N ASN A 175 -2.96 -13.11 1.66
CA ASN A 175 -2.95 -14.20 2.62
C ASN A 175 -3.00 -15.51 1.82
N PRO A 176 -1.96 -16.37 1.87
CA PRO A 176 -1.98 -17.63 1.14
C PRO A 176 -3.15 -18.52 1.57
N LEU A 177 -3.82 -19.17 0.62
CA LEU A 177 -4.85 -20.18 0.89
C LEU A 177 -4.23 -21.56 0.68
N VAL A 178 -4.13 -22.39 1.72
CA VAL A 178 -3.50 -23.72 1.61
C VAL A 178 -4.56 -24.81 1.71
N ILE A 179 -4.73 -25.58 0.63
CA ILE A 179 -5.69 -26.69 0.52
C ILE A 179 -5.00 -27.87 -0.17
N ASN A 180 -5.11 -29.06 0.41
CA ASN A 180 -4.67 -30.34 -0.16
C ASN A 180 -3.22 -30.29 -0.71
N ASN A 181 -2.29 -29.84 0.13
CA ASN A 181 -0.87 -29.62 -0.19
C ASN A 181 -0.59 -28.64 -1.35
N THR A 182 -1.56 -27.78 -1.72
CA THR A 182 -1.36 -26.68 -2.67
C THR A 182 -1.58 -25.32 -1.99
N ILE A 183 -0.67 -24.38 -2.24
CA ILE A 183 -0.76 -22.98 -1.86
C ILE A 183 -1.37 -22.19 -3.03
N TYR A 184 -2.44 -21.45 -2.78
CA TYR A 184 -3.08 -20.56 -3.76
C TYR A 184 -2.93 -19.10 -3.32
N ALA A 185 -2.45 -18.24 -4.21
CA ALA A 185 -2.15 -16.84 -3.89
C ALA A 185 -2.26 -15.91 -5.12
N GLY A 186 -2.97 -14.80 -4.96
CA GLY A 186 -2.86 -13.66 -5.88
C GLY A 186 -1.55 -12.90 -5.70
N ASN A 187 -1.04 -12.30 -6.76
CA ASN A 187 0.19 -11.49 -6.73
C ASN A 187 0.00 -10.13 -7.42
N ARG A 188 0.88 -9.21 -7.10
CA ARG A 188 0.90 -7.82 -7.59
C ARG A 188 1.36 -7.71 -9.05
N ASP A 189 2.03 -8.73 -9.59
CA ASP A 189 2.27 -8.93 -11.02
C ASP A 189 0.98 -9.25 -11.82
N GLY A 190 -0.14 -9.46 -11.13
CA GLY A 190 -1.44 -9.81 -11.70
C GLY A 190 -1.49 -11.24 -12.21
N TYR A 191 -0.68 -12.16 -11.68
CA TYR A 191 -0.91 -13.59 -11.78
C TYR A 191 -1.54 -14.13 -10.49
N PHE A 192 -2.47 -15.07 -10.65
CA PHE A 192 -2.90 -15.96 -9.58
C PHE A 192 -2.06 -17.24 -9.65
N TYR A 193 -1.35 -17.57 -8.58
CA TYR A 193 -0.42 -18.69 -8.50
C TYR A 193 -1.01 -19.87 -7.73
N ALA A 194 -0.69 -21.09 -8.18
CA ALA A 194 -0.78 -22.32 -7.40
C ALA A 194 0.61 -22.94 -7.28
N LEU A 195 1.08 -23.13 -6.03
CA LEU A 195 2.39 -23.69 -5.70
C LEU A 195 2.23 -24.98 -4.88
N ASP A 196 3.13 -25.93 -5.06
CA ASP A 196 3.27 -27.12 -4.22
C ASP A 196 3.70 -26.72 -2.80
N ALA A 197 2.93 -27.09 -1.78
CA ALA A 197 3.20 -26.71 -0.40
C ALA A 197 4.41 -27.45 0.22
N ILE A 198 4.76 -28.64 -0.30
CA ILE A 198 5.87 -29.46 0.23
C ILE A 198 7.21 -28.90 -0.22
N ASN A 199 7.32 -28.47 -1.48
CA ASN A 199 8.60 -28.11 -2.10
C ASN A 199 8.66 -26.68 -2.70
N GLY A 200 7.54 -25.98 -2.83
CA GLY A 200 7.47 -24.60 -3.33
C GLY A 200 7.39 -24.45 -4.86
N ASN A 201 7.39 -25.55 -5.63
CA ASN A 201 7.33 -25.51 -7.10
C ASN A 201 6.04 -24.90 -7.64
N LEU A 202 6.12 -24.25 -8.79
CA LEU A 202 4.94 -23.80 -9.55
C LEU A 202 4.17 -25.00 -10.12
N LEU A 203 2.87 -25.11 -9.78
CA LEU A 203 1.95 -26.08 -10.39
C LEU A 203 1.23 -25.45 -11.59
N TRP A 204 0.64 -24.27 -11.40
CA TRP A 204 0.02 -23.48 -12.47
C TRP A 204 -0.04 -21.98 -12.10
N ARG A 205 -0.20 -21.11 -13.10
CA ARG A 205 -0.55 -19.69 -12.89
C ARG A 205 -1.55 -19.19 -13.93
N TYR A 206 -2.47 -18.33 -13.50
CA TYR A 206 -3.49 -17.70 -14.34
C TYR A 206 -3.27 -16.18 -14.40
N LYS A 207 -3.44 -15.54 -15.56
CA LYS A 207 -3.14 -14.10 -15.77
C LYS A 207 -4.41 -13.24 -15.75
N THR A 208 -4.41 -12.17 -14.94
CA THR A 208 -5.41 -11.10 -14.95
C THR A 208 -4.84 -9.79 -15.51
N ASP A 209 -5.72 -8.89 -15.94
CA ASP A 209 -5.33 -7.63 -16.60
C ASP A 209 -4.86 -6.56 -15.59
N GLY A 210 -5.00 -6.82 -14.29
CA GLY A 210 -4.52 -5.98 -13.18
C GLY A 210 -4.06 -6.81 -11.97
N PRO A 211 -3.44 -6.17 -10.96
CA PRO A 211 -2.95 -6.81 -9.73
C PRO A 211 -4.03 -7.53 -8.92
N ILE A 212 -3.64 -8.56 -8.15
CA ILE A 212 -4.51 -9.28 -7.20
C ILE A 212 -3.98 -9.07 -5.78
N LEU A 213 -4.60 -8.15 -5.02
CA LEU A 213 -4.11 -7.62 -3.74
C LEU A 213 -4.78 -8.26 -2.50
N PHE A 214 -5.36 -9.45 -2.65
CA PHE A 214 -6.25 -10.04 -1.66
C PHE A 214 -6.34 -11.56 -1.80
N SER A 215 -6.94 -12.21 -0.78
CA SER A 215 -6.98 -13.67 -0.70
C SER A 215 -8.12 -14.26 -1.53
N ALA A 216 -7.96 -15.53 -1.92
CA ALA A 216 -9.06 -16.31 -2.49
C ALA A 216 -9.91 -16.97 -1.40
N ALA A 217 -11.11 -17.42 -1.79
CA ALA A 217 -11.90 -18.42 -1.09
C ALA A 217 -11.99 -19.71 -1.93
N TYR A 218 -12.29 -20.85 -1.30
CA TYR A 218 -12.38 -22.15 -1.93
C TYR A 218 -13.59 -22.96 -1.45
N LYS A 219 -14.27 -23.62 -2.40
CA LYS A 219 -15.24 -24.67 -2.11
C LYS A 219 -15.33 -25.65 -3.27
N ASN A 220 -15.45 -26.95 -2.98
CA ASN A 220 -15.77 -28.02 -3.94
C ASN A 220 -14.91 -28.02 -5.23
N GLY A 221 -13.60 -27.81 -5.11
CA GLY A 221 -12.68 -27.77 -6.26
C GLY A 221 -12.58 -26.43 -7.00
N VAL A 222 -13.36 -25.42 -6.60
CA VAL A 222 -13.36 -24.08 -7.21
C VAL A 222 -12.67 -23.06 -6.31
N LEU A 223 -11.80 -22.25 -6.90
CA LEU A 223 -11.18 -21.07 -6.31
C LEU A 223 -11.90 -19.81 -6.79
N TYR A 224 -12.16 -18.88 -5.89
CA TYR A 224 -12.79 -17.59 -6.20
C TYR A 224 -11.92 -16.42 -5.73
N PHE A 225 -11.70 -15.47 -6.62
CA PHE A 225 -11.00 -14.20 -6.36
C PHE A 225 -11.46 -13.13 -7.35
N ALA A 226 -10.87 -11.94 -7.29
CA ALA A 226 -11.08 -10.85 -8.24
C ALA A 226 -9.73 -10.17 -8.52
N ALA A 227 -9.66 -9.20 -9.42
CA ALA A 227 -8.46 -8.40 -9.65
C ALA A 227 -8.79 -6.92 -9.83
N ASN A 228 -7.78 -6.05 -9.72
CA ASN A 228 -7.89 -4.61 -9.96
C ASN A 228 -8.08 -4.24 -11.45
N ASP A 229 -8.39 -5.21 -12.31
CA ASP A 229 -9.03 -5.00 -13.62
C ASP A 229 -10.56 -4.81 -13.55
N ALA A 230 -11.12 -4.88 -12.34
CA ALA A 230 -12.54 -4.83 -11.98
C ALA A 230 -13.38 -6.04 -12.44
N TYR A 231 -12.78 -7.23 -12.44
CA TYR A 231 -13.48 -8.50 -12.65
C TYR A 231 -13.29 -9.47 -11.48
N ALA A 232 -14.33 -10.26 -11.21
CA ALA A 232 -14.25 -11.47 -10.41
C ALA A 232 -14.01 -12.71 -11.30
N TYR A 233 -13.41 -13.74 -10.71
CA TYR A 233 -12.93 -14.95 -11.38
C TYR A 233 -13.25 -16.19 -10.55
N ALA A 234 -13.63 -17.26 -11.25
CA ALA A 234 -13.61 -18.63 -10.71
C ALA A 234 -12.68 -19.51 -11.54
N LEU A 235 -11.76 -20.21 -10.87
CA LEU A 235 -10.84 -21.17 -11.49
C LEU A 235 -11.03 -22.58 -10.91
N ASP A 236 -10.76 -23.59 -11.74
CA ASP A 236 -10.56 -24.96 -11.29
C ASP A 236 -9.25 -25.04 -10.48
N ALA A 237 -9.32 -25.51 -9.24
CA ALA A 237 -8.18 -25.57 -8.33
C ALA A 237 -7.07 -26.54 -8.80
N THR A 238 -7.41 -27.58 -9.55
CA THR A 238 -6.47 -28.62 -9.98
C THR A 238 -5.54 -28.17 -11.11
N ASN A 239 -6.01 -27.25 -11.96
CA ASN A 239 -5.35 -26.92 -13.22
C ASN A 239 -5.36 -25.43 -13.61
N GLY A 240 -6.05 -24.57 -12.85
CA GLY A 240 -6.09 -23.12 -13.09
C GLY A 240 -6.93 -22.68 -14.28
N SER A 241 -7.72 -23.57 -14.89
CA SER A 241 -8.59 -23.21 -16.00
C SER A 241 -9.77 -22.35 -15.56
N LEU A 242 -10.18 -21.42 -16.43
CA LEU A 242 -11.26 -20.48 -16.17
C LEU A 242 -12.62 -21.17 -16.23
N ILE A 243 -13.33 -21.18 -15.10
CA ILE A 243 -14.72 -21.62 -15.01
C ILE A 243 -15.64 -20.44 -15.41
N TRP A 244 -15.41 -19.26 -14.83
CA TRP A 244 -16.06 -18.02 -15.27
C TRP A 244 -15.20 -16.77 -14.95
N LYS A 245 -15.37 -15.72 -15.77
CA LYS A 245 -15.01 -14.32 -15.49
C LYS A 245 -16.33 -13.55 -15.43
N SER A 246 -16.51 -12.68 -14.43
CA SER A 246 -17.75 -11.91 -14.25
C SER A 246 -17.96 -10.91 -15.40
N GLN A 247 -19.10 -10.22 -15.40
CA GLN A 247 -19.16 -8.91 -16.05
C GLN A 247 -18.22 -7.92 -15.34
N LYS A 248 -17.82 -6.83 -16.00
CA LYS A 248 -16.99 -5.81 -15.36
C LYS A 248 -17.80 -5.11 -14.28
N LEU A 249 -17.35 -5.22 -13.03
CA LEU A 249 -18.06 -4.72 -11.86
C LEU A 249 -17.81 -3.22 -11.78
N LEU A 250 -18.82 -2.43 -12.17
CA LEU A 250 -18.70 -0.99 -12.37
C LEU A 250 -18.36 -0.31 -11.03
N GLY A 251 -17.42 0.63 -11.09
CA GLY A 251 -16.93 1.33 -9.91
C GLY A 251 -16.00 0.57 -8.98
N ALA A 252 -15.90 -0.76 -9.12
CA ALA A 252 -15.14 -1.58 -8.19
C ALA A 252 -13.62 -1.43 -8.37
N GLY A 253 -13.00 -0.66 -7.48
CA GLY A 253 -11.62 -0.91 -7.06
C GLY A 253 -11.61 -2.06 -6.05
N PHE A 254 -10.89 -3.15 -6.34
CA PHE A 254 -10.84 -4.32 -5.47
C PHE A 254 -9.70 -4.20 -4.45
N HIS A 255 -9.90 -3.30 -3.48
CA HIS A 255 -9.03 -3.11 -2.31
C HIS A 255 -9.60 -3.73 -1.01
N SER A 256 -10.51 -4.70 -1.13
CA SER A 256 -10.99 -5.48 0.02
C SER A 256 -9.96 -6.55 0.47
N TYR A 257 -10.36 -7.46 1.35
CA TYR A 257 -9.47 -8.41 2.02
C TYR A 257 -9.61 -9.86 1.48
N TRP A 258 -10.85 -10.32 1.26
CA TRP A 258 -11.20 -11.66 0.76
C TRP A 258 -12.66 -11.70 0.26
N PRO A 259 -13.01 -12.57 -0.70
CA PRO A 259 -14.40 -12.93 -0.98
C PRO A 259 -14.92 -13.95 0.03
N VAL A 260 -16.24 -14.00 0.22
CA VAL A 260 -16.91 -14.91 1.18
C VAL A 260 -17.88 -15.81 0.43
N ILE A 261 -17.84 -17.12 0.71
CA ILE A 261 -18.76 -18.09 0.09
C ILE A 261 -19.98 -18.29 1.00
N TYR A 262 -21.15 -17.92 0.49
CA TYR A 262 -22.44 -18.07 1.14
C TYR A 262 -23.23 -19.21 0.48
N THR A 263 -23.76 -20.14 1.27
CA THR A 263 -24.68 -21.19 0.79
C THR A 263 -26.11 -20.87 1.24
N GLU A 264 -27.01 -20.63 0.27
CA GLU A 264 -28.42 -20.34 0.51
C GLU A 264 -29.13 -21.58 1.07
N LYS A 265 -29.50 -21.54 2.37
CA LYS A 265 -30.10 -22.69 3.08
C LYS A 265 -31.33 -23.29 2.37
N ALA A 266 -32.15 -22.45 1.72
CA ALA A 266 -33.37 -22.88 1.06
C ALA A 266 -33.15 -23.64 -0.26
N THR A 267 -32.00 -23.47 -0.92
CA THR A 267 -31.75 -23.99 -2.27
C THR A 267 -30.48 -24.84 -2.40
N GLY A 268 -29.57 -24.76 -1.43
CA GLY A 268 -28.23 -25.34 -1.49
C GLY A 268 -27.30 -24.64 -2.49
N LYS A 269 -27.71 -23.52 -3.11
CA LYS A 269 -26.88 -22.78 -4.07
C LYS A 269 -25.77 -22.01 -3.37
N ASP A 270 -24.60 -22.00 -4.00
CA ASP A 270 -23.50 -21.15 -3.59
C ASP A 270 -23.52 -19.80 -4.31
N TYR A 271 -23.34 -18.75 -3.52
CA TYR A 271 -23.05 -17.40 -3.97
C TYR A 271 -21.70 -16.98 -3.38
N VAL A 272 -20.94 -16.19 -4.13
CA VAL A 272 -19.63 -15.69 -3.72
C VAL A 272 -19.71 -14.18 -3.68
N ILE A 273 -19.41 -13.64 -2.51
CA ILE A 273 -19.73 -12.27 -2.16
C ILE A 273 -18.42 -11.50 -2.04
N PHE A 274 -18.30 -10.49 -2.89
CA PHE A 274 -17.17 -9.60 -2.98
C PHE A 274 -17.57 -8.25 -2.40
N SER A 275 -16.64 -7.60 -1.70
CA SER A 275 -16.74 -6.18 -1.40
C SER A 275 -15.63 -5.42 -2.13
N SER A 276 -15.85 -4.14 -2.41
CA SER A 276 -14.84 -3.25 -3.01
C SER A 276 -14.00 -2.51 -1.94
N GLY A 277 -13.25 -1.49 -2.36
CA GLY A 277 -12.75 -0.43 -1.48
C GLY A 277 -13.84 0.55 -1.01
N GLU A 278 -13.41 1.74 -0.60
CA GLU A 278 -14.27 2.79 -0.05
C GLU A 278 -15.21 3.45 -1.10
N ASN A 279 -16.16 4.26 -0.63
CA ASN A 279 -17.10 4.99 -1.49
C ASN A 279 -16.51 6.32 -1.97
N TYR A 280 -17.06 6.87 -3.05
CA TYR A 280 -16.53 8.06 -3.68
C TYR A 280 -16.78 9.34 -2.89
N ARG A 281 -15.73 10.15 -2.75
CA ARG A 281 -15.86 11.58 -2.52
C ARG A 281 -16.25 12.31 -3.82
N MET A 282 -16.73 13.54 -3.70
CA MET A 282 -16.58 14.61 -4.69
C MET A 282 -16.40 15.93 -3.93
N ASP A 283 -15.89 16.95 -4.62
CA ASP A 283 -15.95 18.35 -4.22
C ASP A 283 -16.51 19.17 -5.40
N THR A 284 -17.03 20.37 -5.15
CA THR A 284 -17.57 21.24 -6.19
C THR A 284 -17.08 22.67 -5.99
N GLN A 285 -16.58 23.31 -7.04
CA GLN A 285 -15.83 24.60 -7.02
C GLN A 285 -16.51 25.78 -6.31
N ASN A 286 -17.78 25.70 -5.91
CA ASN A 286 -18.50 26.75 -5.18
C ASN A 286 -19.28 26.24 -3.95
N SER A 287 -19.18 24.96 -3.60
CA SER A 287 -19.80 24.42 -2.38
C SER A 287 -19.10 23.17 -1.87
N ILE A 288 -18.53 23.30 -0.68
CA ILE A 288 -17.97 22.22 0.14
C ILE A 288 -19.11 21.23 0.46
N LYS A 289 -19.23 20.18 -0.35
CA LYS A 289 -20.10 19.00 -0.15
C LYS A 289 -19.30 17.77 0.31
N LEU A 290 -18.19 18.06 0.99
CA LEU A 290 -17.50 17.08 1.80
C LEU A 290 -18.49 16.54 2.84
N PRO A 291 -18.56 15.22 3.03
CA PRO A 291 -18.39 14.21 1.98
C PRO A 291 -19.60 13.24 1.94
N HIS A 292 -20.66 13.62 1.22
CA HIS A 292 -22.00 13.08 1.49
C HIS A 292 -22.88 12.76 0.26
N ILE A 293 -22.38 12.29 -0.90
CA ILE A 293 -23.31 12.00 -2.02
C ILE A 293 -24.35 10.94 -1.64
N GLU A 294 -23.91 9.82 -1.09
CA GLU A 294 -24.78 8.74 -0.66
C GLU A 294 -25.60 9.18 0.57
N THR A 295 -25.00 9.89 1.54
CA THR A 295 -25.70 10.36 2.74
C THR A 295 -26.78 11.41 2.43
N ASP A 296 -26.48 12.41 1.61
CA ASP A 296 -27.40 13.49 1.17
C ASP A 296 -28.57 12.97 0.34
N VAL A 297 -28.43 11.81 -0.30
CA VAL A 297 -29.50 11.18 -1.09
C VAL A 297 -30.32 10.24 -0.21
N LEU A 298 -29.65 9.32 0.52
CA LEU A 298 -30.31 8.27 1.29
C LEU A 298 -31.00 8.78 2.56
N PHE A 299 -30.46 9.82 3.21
CA PHE A 299 -30.99 10.36 4.49
C PHE A 299 -31.62 11.75 4.37
N LYS A 300 -31.71 12.33 3.17
CA LYS A 300 -32.10 13.73 2.89
C LYS A 300 -33.28 14.28 3.71
N ASN A 301 -34.32 13.45 3.82
CA ASN A 301 -35.61 13.80 4.42
C ASN A 301 -35.89 13.01 5.71
N ILE A 302 -34.85 12.36 6.28
CA ILE A 302 -34.96 11.46 7.43
C ILE A 302 -34.46 12.19 8.67
N PRO A 303 -35.31 12.49 9.67
CA PRO A 303 -34.91 13.20 10.88
C PRO A 303 -33.77 12.50 11.63
N VAL A 304 -32.86 13.29 12.21
CA VAL A 304 -31.71 12.80 12.98
C VAL A 304 -32.19 11.87 14.10
N GLY A 305 -31.63 10.66 14.16
CA GLY A 305 -32.01 9.59 15.08
C GLY A 305 -33.04 8.59 14.53
N ASN A 306 -33.64 8.85 13.35
CA ASN A 306 -34.55 7.90 12.70
C ASN A 306 -33.81 6.95 11.73
N VAL A 307 -34.40 5.78 11.48
CA VAL A 307 -33.87 4.77 10.55
C VAL A 307 -34.23 5.04 9.09
N ILE A 308 -33.51 4.41 8.15
CA ILE A 308 -33.60 4.59 6.69
C ILE A 308 -34.94 4.14 6.05
N GLY A 309 -35.87 3.57 6.82
CA GLY A 309 -37.19 3.18 6.32
C GLY A 309 -38.11 2.65 7.42
N PRO A 310 -39.36 2.26 7.07
CA PRO A 310 -40.26 1.59 7.99
C PRO A 310 -39.60 0.37 8.67
N SER A 311 -39.83 0.21 9.98
CA SER A 311 -39.30 -0.91 10.75
C SER A 311 -40.41 -1.67 11.48
N SER A 312 -40.24 -2.98 11.63
CA SER A 312 -41.28 -3.87 12.16
C SER A 312 -40.70 -5.18 12.69
N THR A 313 -41.25 -5.67 13.80
CA THR A 313 -41.01 -7.03 14.33
C THR A 313 -41.93 -8.09 13.70
N ALA A 314 -42.89 -7.68 12.87
CA ALA A 314 -43.86 -8.56 12.23
C ALA A 314 -43.43 -9.08 10.85
N ILE A 315 -42.19 -8.78 10.40
CA ILE A 315 -41.61 -9.26 9.14
C ILE A 315 -40.64 -10.42 9.44
N PRO A 316 -41.00 -11.69 9.16
CA PRO A 316 -40.12 -12.82 9.47
C PRO A 316 -39.07 -13.06 8.37
N GLY A 317 -37.99 -13.73 8.76
CA GLY A 317 -36.93 -14.26 7.90
C GLY A 317 -36.09 -15.28 8.68
N ASP A 318 -34.90 -15.62 8.21
CA ASP A 318 -34.07 -16.72 8.73
C ASP A 318 -33.35 -16.42 10.07
N TRP A 319 -33.90 -15.47 10.83
CA TRP A 319 -33.40 -14.92 12.09
C TRP A 319 -34.39 -15.12 13.24
N VAL A 320 -33.94 -14.79 14.45
CA VAL A 320 -34.71 -14.96 15.69
C VAL A 320 -36.03 -14.20 15.67
N ALA A 321 -37.09 -14.89 16.06
CA ALA A 321 -38.44 -14.34 16.21
C ALA A 321 -38.44 -13.09 17.10
N GLY A 322 -39.01 -11.99 16.59
CA GLY A 322 -39.11 -10.71 17.30
C GLY A 322 -37.95 -9.73 17.08
N THR A 323 -36.97 -10.06 16.22
CA THR A 323 -35.94 -9.09 15.82
C THR A 323 -36.55 -8.03 14.89
N VAL A 324 -36.05 -6.79 14.95
CA VAL A 324 -36.60 -5.67 14.17
C VAL A 324 -36.04 -5.70 12.75
N ALA A 325 -36.89 -5.96 11.76
CA ALA A 325 -36.57 -5.76 10.36
C ALA A 325 -36.76 -4.29 9.96
N MET A 326 -35.99 -3.83 8.98
CA MET A 326 -36.07 -2.49 8.38
C MET A 326 -36.22 -2.65 6.87
N ASP A 327 -37.12 -1.88 6.27
CA ASP A 327 -37.27 -1.78 4.82
C ASP A 327 -36.16 -0.87 4.26
N ALA A 328 -35.26 -1.44 3.47
CA ALA A 328 -34.12 -0.74 2.89
C ALA A 328 -34.31 -0.40 1.40
N SER A 329 -35.55 -0.24 0.91
CA SER A 329 -35.84 0.16 -0.48
C SER A 329 -35.04 1.39 -0.94
N ILE A 330 -34.82 2.36 -0.04
CA ILE A 330 -34.02 3.57 -0.32
C ILE A 330 -32.59 3.23 -0.77
N ILE A 331 -32.00 2.11 -0.32
CA ILE A 331 -30.68 1.63 -0.78
C ILE A 331 -30.80 0.87 -2.11
N THR A 332 -31.81 0.00 -2.26
CA THR A 332 -31.94 -0.83 -3.48
C THR A 332 -32.29 0.02 -4.71
N ASN A 333 -33.28 0.92 -4.62
CA ASN A 333 -33.65 1.85 -5.68
C ASN A 333 -32.52 2.88 -5.98
N TYR A 334 -31.65 3.18 -5.00
CA TYR A 334 -30.44 3.97 -5.26
C TYR A 334 -29.45 3.21 -6.15
N TYR A 335 -29.15 1.94 -5.86
CA TYR A 335 -28.23 1.13 -6.67
C TYR A 335 -28.80 0.62 -8.01
N GLU A 336 -30.13 0.56 -8.13
CA GLU A 336 -30.86 0.41 -9.37
C GLU A 336 -30.57 1.60 -10.32
N SER A 337 -30.69 2.84 -9.83
CA SER A 337 -30.40 4.04 -10.62
C SER A 337 -28.91 4.40 -10.72
N ARG A 338 -28.08 3.92 -9.79
CA ARG A 338 -26.62 4.17 -9.70
C ARG A 338 -25.82 2.87 -9.51
N PRO A 339 -25.74 2.00 -10.54
CA PRO A 339 -25.06 0.71 -10.43
C PRO A 339 -23.53 0.85 -10.22
N ASP A 340 -22.95 1.98 -10.60
CA ASP A 340 -21.56 2.38 -10.37
C ASP A 340 -21.21 2.66 -8.89
N ARG A 341 -22.21 2.75 -8.01
CA ARG A 341 -22.09 3.08 -6.58
C ARG A 341 -22.14 1.86 -5.66
N ARG A 342 -22.29 0.65 -6.21
CA ARG A 342 -22.29 -0.59 -5.40
C ARG A 342 -20.91 -0.87 -4.81
N THR A 343 -20.89 -1.27 -3.54
CA THR A 343 -19.68 -1.70 -2.83
C THR A 343 -19.73 -3.15 -2.35
N VAL A 344 -20.86 -3.84 -2.56
CA VAL A 344 -21.05 -5.27 -2.31
C VAL A 344 -21.66 -5.92 -3.55
N PHE A 345 -21.01 -6.97 -4.04
CA PHE A 345 -21.41 -7.73 -5.23
C PHE A 345 -21.62 -9.19 -4.86
N VAL A 346 -22.85 -9.69 -5.06
CA VAL A 346 -23.23 -11.07 -4.76
C VAL A 346 -23.26 -11.84 -6.07
N LEU A 347 -22.28 -12.70 -6.35
CA LEU A 347 -22.21 -13.44 -7.61
C LEU A 347 -22.69 -14.89 -7.42
N ASN A 348 -23.42 -15.45 -8.38
CA ASN A 348 -23.73 -16.87 -8.38
C ASN A 348 -22.44 -17.71 -8.61
N GLY A 349 -22.12 -18.60 -7.67
CA GLY A 349 -20.84 -19.33 -7.65
C GLY A 349 -20.61 -20.25 -8.85
N ALA A 350 -21.67 -20.67 -9.56
CA ALA A 350 -21.58 -21.53 -10.74
C ALA A 350 -21.46 -20.76 -12.07
N THR A 351 -21.84 -19.47 -12.12
CA THR A 351 -21.97 -18.72 -13.38
C THR A 351 -21.28 -17.36 -13.42
N GLY A 352 -20.90 -16.79 -12.27
CA GLY A 352 -20.31 -15.44 -12.19
C GLY A 352 -21.27 -14.29 -12.50
N GLN A 353 -22.56 -14.59 -12.69
CA GLN A 353 -23.61 -13.60 -12.85
C GLN A 353 -23.95 -12.97 -11.49
N GLU A 354 -24.10 -11.65 -11.45
CA GLU A 354 -24.55 -10.95 -10.25
C GLU A 354 -26.01 -11.31 -9.93
N PHE A 355 -26.28 -11.60 -8.67
CA PHE A 355 -27.60 -11.91 -8.15
C PHE A 355 -28.39 -10.62 -7.97
N THR A 356 -29.55 -10.57 -8.59
CA THR A 356 -30.47 -9.43 -8.57
C THR A 356 -31.88 -9.90 -8.25
N PHE A 357 -32.70 -8.99 -7.72
CA PHE A 357 -34.13 -9.20 -7.48
C PHE A 357 -34.92 -7.98 -7.94
N ASP A 358 -36.24 -8.03 -7.83
CA ASP A 358 -37.17 -6.93 -8.14
C ASP A 358 -38.32 -7.01 -7.12
N SER A 359 -38.34 -6.07 -6.17
CA SER A 359 -39.23 -6.11 -5.00
C SER A 359 -40.40 -5.12 -5.04
N ASP A 360 -40.42 -4.18 -5.98
CA ASP A 360 -41.57 -3.33 -6.30
C ASP A 360 -42.23 -3.67 -7.65
N ASN A 361 -41.62 -4.56 -8.45
CA ASN A 361 -42.08 -5.11 -9.73
C ASN A 361 -42.06 -4.07 -10.86
N ASP A 362 -41.11 -3.14 -10.85
CA ASP A 362 -40.95 -2.13 -11.90
C ASP A 362 -40.18 -2.63 -13.15
N GLY A 363 -39.59 -3.83 -13.07
CA GLY A 363 -38.91 -4.52 -14.17
C GLY A 363 -37.40 -4.28 -14.24
N LYS A 364 -36.81 -3.58 -13.26
CA LYS A 364 -35.36 -3.37 -13.15
C LYS A 364 -34.70 -4.34 -12.16
N ALA A 365 -33.38 -4.28 -12.10
CA ALA A 365 -32.57 -5.06 -11.16
C ALA A 365 -32.27 -4.26 -9.89
N GLU A 366 -32.76 -4.74 -8.75
CA GLU A 366 -32.27 -4.41 -7.42
C GLU A 366 -31.07 -5.29 -7.02
N TYR A 367 -30.30 -4.82 -6.04
CA TYR A 367 -29.05 -5.42 -5.59
C TYR A 367 -28.99 -5.52 -4.05
N ALA A 368 -27.91 -6.08 -3.54
CA ALA A 368 -27.68 -6.26 -2.10
C ALA A 368 -27.79 -4.91 -1.32
N PRO A 369 -28.66 -4.81 -0.29
CA PRO A 369 -29.04 -3.54 0.35
C PRO A 369 -28.01 -3.04 1.40
N PHE A 370 -26.73 -2.98 1.04
CA PHE A 370 -25.66 -2.54 1.93
C PHE A 370 -25.01 -1.27 1.41
N THR A 371 -25.12 -0.19 2.18
CA THR A 371 -24.42 1.07 1.92
C THR A 371 -23.36 1.32 2.99
N TRP A 372 -22.12 1.40 2.54
CA TRP A 372 -20.99 1.88 3.33
C TRP A 372 -20.85 3.40 3.21
N SER A 373 -21.94 4.16 3.42
CA SER A 373 -21.86 5.62 3.55
C SER A 373 -21.10 5.97 4.82
N GLY A 374 -20.10 6.84 4.72
CA GLY A 374 -19.14 7.06 5.80
C GLY A 374 -17.71 7.16 5.27
N VAL A 375 -16.93 7.98 5.94
CA VAL A 375 -15.89 8.81 5.31
C VAL A 375 -14.67 9.12 6.19
N THR A 376 -14.61 8.69 7.45
CA THR A 376 -13.43 8.88 8.31
C THR A 376 -12.41 7.78 8.08
N HIS A 377 -12.01 7.70 6.80
CA HIS A 377 -10.58 7.85 6.48
C HIS A 377 -9.66 6.70 6.92
N ALA A 378 -10.20 5.53 7.26
CA ALA A 378 -9.52 4.54 8.09
C ALA A 378 -9.55 3.09 7.55
N GLY A 379 -9.83 2.90 6.26
CA GLY A 379 -9.24 1.83 5.43
C GLY A 379 -9.65 0.38 5.73
N SER A 380 -10.53 0.13 6.71
CA SER A 380 -10.80 -1.22 7.22
C SER A 380 -12.27 -1.61 7.13
N LYS A 381 -12.78 -1.77 5.89
CA LYS A 381 -14.13 -2.27 5.63
C LYS A 381 -14.09 -3.80 5.44
N TYR A 382 -14.56 -4.53 6.46
CA TYR A 382 -14.44 -5.99 6.51
C TYR A 382 -15.47 -6.71 5.61
N PRO A 383 -15.08 -7.83 4.98
CA PRO A 383 -16.03 -8.71 4.31
C PRO A 383 -17.03 -9.35 5.29
N PRO A 384 -18.16 -9.88 4.79
CA PRO A 384 -19.26 -10.37 5.60
C PRO A 384 -18.93 -11.60 6.45
N VAL A 385 -19.66 -11.75 7.55
CA VAL A 385 -19.67 -12.96 8.39
C VAL A 385 -20.86 -13.82 8.00
N ILE A 386 -20.64 -15.13 7.84
CA ILE A 386 -21.74 -16.12 7.75
C ILE A 386 -21.71 -16.94 9.04
N ASN A 387 -22.71 -16.77 9.91
CA ASN A 387 -22.78 -17.51 11.16
C ASN A 387 -23.19 -18.98 10.87
N GLY A 388 -22.46 -19.95 11.41
CA GLY A 388 -22.73 -21.38 11.22
C GLY A 388 -24.04 -21.91 11.84
N VAL A 389 -24.74 -21.11 12.65
CA VAL A 389 -25.98 -21.47 13.34
C VAL A 389 -27.20 -21.16 12.46
N ASP A 390 -27.53 -19.88 12.30
CA ASP A 390 -28.66 -19.41 11.48
C ASP A 390 -28.34 -19.39 9.98
N GLY A 391 -27.06 -19.35 9.59
CA GLY A 391 -26.67 -19.21 8.19
C GLY A 391 -27.08 -17.86 7.60
N VAL A 392 -27.31 -16.85 8.43
CA VAL A 392 -27.62 -15.50 7.96
C VAL A 392 -26.34 -14.80 7.51
N TYR A 393 -26.47 -14.03 6.44
CA TYR A 393 -25.46 -13.12 5.94
C TYR A 393 -25.40 -11.88 6.82
N TYR A 394 -24.25 -11.60 7.46
CA TYR A 394 -24.04 -10.43 8.33
C TYR A 394 -23.00 -9.45 7.78
N GLN A 395 -23.37 -8.17 7.67
CA GLN A 395 -22.54 -7.14 7.06
C GLN A 395 -22.80 -5.75 7.67
N GLY A 396 -21.75 -4.94 7.81
CA GLY A 396 -21.88 -3.53 8.19
C GLY A 396 -22.60 -2.70 7.12
N THR A 397 -23.62 -1.93 7.52
CA THR A 397 -24.26 -0.90 6.67
C THR A 397 -24.71 0.29 7.53
N ALA A 398 -24.81 1.47 6.92
CA ALA A 398 -25.54 2.58 7.53
C ALA A 398 -27.06 2.32 7.45
N TYR A 399 -27.78 2.72 8.50
CA TYR A 399 -29.24 2.64 8.58
C TYR A 399 -29.89 3.72 9.44
N TYR A 400 -29.11 4.60 10.09
CA TYR A 400 -29.61 5.71 10.91
C TYR A 400 -29.18 7.07 10.33
N SER A 401 -30.12 8.03 10.30
CA SER A 401 -29.82 9.44 10.06
C SER A 401 -29.10 10.03 11.27
N GLY A 402 -28.00 10.75 11.04
CA GLY A 402 -27.24 11.46 12.06
C GLY A 402 -26.95 12.90 11.66
N GLY A 403 -26.56 13.75 12.62
CA GLY A 403 -26.50 15.20 12.40
C GLY A 403 -25.45 15.67 11.38
N TRP A 404 -24.23 15.14 11.47
CA TRP A 404 -23.14 15.38 10.50
C TRP A 404 -22.76 14.13 9.73
N VAL A 405 -23.02 12.95 10.28
CA VAL A 405 -22.67 11.67 9.67
C VAL A 405 -23.75 10.65 9.98
N SER A 406 -24.09 9.80 9.00
CA SER A 406 -24.96 8.64 9.19
C SER A 406 -24.44 7.68 10.26
N ARG A 407 -25.34 6.88 10.83
CA ARG A 407 -24.99 5.83 11.80
C ARG A 407 -25.41 4.44 11.32
N GLY A 408 -24.76 3.42 11.85
CA GLY A 408 -24.91 2.04 11.41
C GLY A 408 -24.24 1.05 12.35
N GLY A 409 -24.09 -0.17 11.84
CA GLY A 409 -23.62 -1.35 12.56
C GLY A 409 -23.78 -2.58 11.67
N PRO A 410 -23.49 -3.80 12.17
CA PRO A 410 -23.76 -5.01 11.42
C PRO A 410 -25.27 -5.26 11.39
N VAL A 411 -25.78 -5.57 10.21
CA VAL A 411 -27.13 -6.09 10.01
C VAL A 411 -27.04 -7.48 9.42
N GLY A 412 -28.01 -8.34 9.71
CA GLY A 412 -28.23 -9.48 8.84
C GLY A 412 -28.97 -9.06 7.56
N TRP A 413 -29.11 -9.97 6.61
CA TRP A 413 -29.97 -9.77 5.44
C TRP A 413 -30.83 -10.99 5.13
N LYS A 414 -32.13 -10.75 4.89
CA LYS A 414 -33.02 -11.75 4.29
C LYS A 414 -32.75 -11.79 2.80
N PHE A 415 -31.91 -12.74 2.41
CA PHE A 415 -31.40 -12.94 1.05
C PHE A 415 -32.51 -12.82 -0.01
N GLY A 416 -32.24 -12.08 -1.08
CA GLY A 416 -33.21 -11.85 -2.16
C GLY A 416 -34.37 -10.90 -1.84
N THR A 417 -34.25 -10.07 -0.79
CA THR A 417 -35.28 -9.07 -0.45
C THR A 417 -34.64 -7.73 -0.04
N LYS A 418 -35.43 -6.65 0.02
CA LYS A 418 -35.01 -5.36 0.58
C LYS A 418 -34.96 -5.29 2.11
N TYR A 419 -35.12 -6.41 2.81
CA TYR A 419 -35.23 -6.43 4.28
C TYR A 419 -33.91 -6.80 4.96
N ILE A 420 -33.33 -5.82 5.64
CA ILE A 420 -32.24 -6.01 6.60
C ILE A 420 -32.79 -6.07 8.02
N SER A 421 -32.10 -6.72 8.96
CA SER A 421 -32.51 -6.73 10.37
C SER A 421 -31.36 -6.33 11.28
N ARG A 422 -31.70 -5.45 12.22
CA ARG A 422 -30.77 -4.83 13.14
C ARG A 422 -30.38 -5.82 14.23
N VAL A 423 -29.08 -6.11 14.35
CA VAL A 423 -28.55 -6.97 15.42
C VAL A 423 -27.73 -6.23 16.48
N ASP A 424 -27.40 -4.95 16.28
CA ASP A 424 -26.85 -4.10 17.35
C ASP A 424 -27.95 -3.51 18.26
N THR A 425 -27.62 -3.28 19.53
CA THR A 425 -28.41 -2.39 20.39
C THR A 425 -28.09 -0.91 20.12
N GLY A 426 -26.93 -0.60 19.55
CA GLY A 426 -26.49 0.76 19.14
C GLY A 426 -26.58 1.80 20.26
N ASN A 427 -26.44 1.32 21.50
CA ASN A 427 -26.56 2.04 22.77
C ASN A 427 -25.28 1.82 23.62
N GLY A 428 -24.13 1.73 22.96
CA GLY A 428 -22.81 1.61 23.58
C GLY A 428 -22.30 2.93 24.17
N PRO A 429 -21.15 2.94 24.88
CA PRO A 429 -20.60 4.13 25.53
C PRO A 429 -20.09 5.22 24.56
N GLY A 430 -21.03 5.92 23.90
CA GLY A 430 -20.79 6.91 22.83
C GLY A 430 -21.74 6.74 21.63
N ALA A 431 -22.35 5.57 21.49
CA ALA A 431 -23.39 5.30 20.52
C ALA A 431 -24.77 5.63 21.10
N THR A 432 -25.39 6.70 20.60
CA THR A 432 -26.85 6.85 20.63
C THR A 432 -27.35 6.70 19.19
N ASN A 433 -28.25 5.74 18.97
CA ASN A 433 -28.75 5.36 17.65
C ASN A 433 -27.64 4.84 16.69
N GLY A 434 -26.86 3.86 17.14
CA GLY A 434 -25.85 3.15 16.33
C GLY A 434 -24.47 3.81 16.35
N HIS A 435 -23.47 3.10 15.81
CA HIS A 435 -22.09 3.59 15.69
C HIS A 435 -21.98 4.56 14.50
N ALA A 436 -21.04 5.49 14.54
CA ALA A 436 -20.81 6.44 13.44
C ALA A 436 -20.29 5.65 12.21
N SER A 437 -21.01 5.74 11.08
CA SER A 437 -20.82 4.85 9.92
C SER A 437 -19.58 5.16 9.06
N ASP A 438 -18.96 6.30 9.36
CA ASP A 438 -17.66 6.73 8.90
C ASP A 438 -16.50 5.97 9.56
N GLU A 439 -16.67 5.56 10.80
CA GLU A 439 -15.67 4.80 11.54
C GLU A 439 -15.65 3.32 11.12
N PRO A 440 -14.49 2.76 10.76
CA PRO A 440 -14.36 1.35 10.45
C PRO A 440 -14.62 0.47 11.66
N MET A 441 -15.10 -0.74 11.36
CA MET A 441 -15.52 -1.73 12.34
C MET A 441 -15.18 -3.12 11.80
N ALA A 442 -14.45 -3.88 12.61
CA ALA A 442 -14.03 -5.24 12.29
C ALA A 442 -14.89 -6.25 13.05
N TYR A 443 -15.36 -7.30 12.37
CA TYR A 443 -16.26 -8.30 12.94
C TYR A 443 -15.93 -9.74 12.52
N SER A 444 -16.34 -10.67 13.37
CA SER A 444 -16.10 -12.12 13.30
C SER A 444 -17.22 -12.85 14.05
N SER A 445 -17.20 -14.18 14.05
CA SER A 445 -18.16 -14.97 14.83
C SER A 445 -17.55 -16.23 15.45
N GLY A 446 -18.08 -16.58 16.62
CA GLY A 446 -17.74 -17.78 17.37
C GLY A 446 -19.03 -18.40 17.91
N GLY A 447 -19.37 -19.61 17.46
CA GLY A 447 -20.66 -20.25 17.72
C GLY A 447 -21.83 -19.32 17.36
N LYS A 448 -22.62 -18.93 18.37
CA LYS A 448 -23.77 -18.03 18.26
C LYS A 448 -23.44 -16.54 18.41
N LEU A 449 -22.20 -16.18 18.73
CA LEU A 449 -21.81 -14.80 18.94
C LEU A 449 -21.29 -14.18 17.65
N ILE A 450 -21.65 -12.93 17.38
CA ILE A 450 -20.85 -12.04 16.54
C ILE A 450 -20.02 -11.16 17.48
N TYR A 451 -18.71 -11.11 17.25
CA TYR A 451 -17.81 -10.18 17.91
C TYR A 451 -17.55 -8.98 16.99
N TRP A 452 -17.37 -7.81 17.60
CA TRP A 452 -17.13 -6.58 16.87
C TRP A 452 -16.13 -5.69 17.60
N SER A 453 -15.36 -4.93 16.84
CA SER A 453 -14.42 -3.94 17.36
C SER A 453 -14.41 -2.72 16.46
N LEU A 454 -14.69 -1.56 17.05
CA LEU A 454 -14.64 -0.26 16.39
C LEU A 454 -13.19 0.25 16.31
N CYS A 455 -12.99 1.26 15.48
CA CYS A 455 -11.76 2.03 15.31
C CYS A 455 -11.15 2.55 16.64
N CYS A 456 -9.92 3.08 16.54
CA CYS A 456 -9.42 4.15 17.43
C CYS A 456 -9.54 3.90 18.94
N ASP A 457 -9.38 2.62 19.32
CA ASP A 457 -9.57 2.09 20.68
C ASP A 457 -10.87 2.56 21.37
N ARG A 458 -11.91 2.85 20.58
CA ARG A 458 -13.18 3.40 21.07
C ARG A 458 -14.05 2.35 21.74
N GLU A 459 -14.46 1.32 21.01
CA GLU A 459 -15.47 0.37 21.49
C GLU A 459 -15.15 -1.04 20.97
N ALA A 460 -15.49 -2.07 21.76
CA ALA A 460 -15.57 -3.45 21.31
C ALA A 460 -16.56 -4.24 22.15
N GLY A 461 -17.08 -5.31 21.59
CA GLY A 461 -18.08 -6.14 22.24
C GLY A 461 -18.42 -7.39 21.46
N GLY A 462 -19.54 -7.99 21.84
CA GLY A 462 -20.15 -9.08 21.10
C GLY A 462 -21.63 -9.20 21.45
N TYR A 463 -22.39 -9.90 20.62
CA TYR A 463 -23.79 -10.22 20.91
C TYR A 463 -24.18 -11.61 20.38
N ASP A 464 -25.03 -12.29 21.15
CA ASP A 464 -25.62 -13.57 20.75
C ASP A 464 -26.74 -13.33 19.73
N VAL A 465 -26.56 -13.80 18.49
CA VAL A 465 -27.57 -13.61 17.43
C VAL A 465 -28.80 -14.51 17.61
N THR A 466 -28.76 -15.50 18.52
CA THR A 466 -29.89 -16.39 18.82
C THR A 466 -30.86 -15.85 19.89
N ILE A 467 -30.61 -14.64 20.43
CA ILE A 467 -31.44 -13.99 21.44
C ILE A 467 -32.08 -12.70 20.86
N PRO A 468 -33.40 -12.43 21.08
CA PRO A 468 -34.05 -11.22 20.57
C PRO A 468 -33.47 -9.92 21.14
N LEU A 469 -33.45 -8.86 20.33
CA LEU A 469 -32.90 -7.56 20.70
C LEU A 469 -33.54 -7.00 21.99
N GLY A 470 -32.70 -6.50 22.91
CA GLY A 470 -33.13 -5.92 24.19
C GLY A 470 -33.41 -6.93 25.32
N GLN A 471 -33.21 -8.23 25.11
CA GLN A 471 -33.28 -9.24 26.18
C GLN A 471 -31.97 -9.29 27.00
N PRO A 472 -32.02 -9.68 28.30
CA PRO A 472 -30.83 -9.85 29.12
C PRO A 472 -29.84 -10.90 28.58
N ASN A 473 -28.56 -10.74 28.91
CA ASN A 473 -27.47 -11.65 28.54
C ASN A 473 -27.27 -11.87 27.02
N ARG A 474 -27.76 -10.93 26.19
CA ARG A 474 -27.56 -10.91 24.74
C ARG A 474 -26.30 -10.17 24.32
N ASP A 475 -26.16 -8.92 24.76
CA ASP A 475 -25.13 -7.96 24.33
C ASP A 475 -24.07 -7.79 25.43
N TRP A 476 -22.79 -7.73 25.05
CA TRP A 476 -21.67 -7.43 25.93
C TRP A 476 -20.79 -6.32 25.34
N TYR A 477 -20.33 -5.42 26.20
CA TYR A 477 -19.34 -4.39 25.89
C TYR A 477 -18.06 -4.69 26.68
N TYR A 478 -16.93 -4.79 25.99
CA TYR A 478 -15.62 -5.15 26.60
C TYR A 478 -14.80 -3.90 26.95
N PHE A 479 -14.96 -2.82 26.19
CA PHE A 479 -14.47 -1.49 26.56
C PHE A 479 -15.26 -0.39 25.84
N GLY A 480 -15.25 0.80 26.43
CA GLY A 480 -15.77 2.05 25.87
C GLY A 480 -14.68 3.10 25.69
N TYR A 481 -15.07 4.27 25.18
CA TYR A 481 -14.21 5.26 24.51
C TYR A 481 -12.80 5.45 25.13
N SER A 482 -11.78 4.85 24.49
CA SER A 482 -10.37 4.70 24.92
C SER A 482 -10.09 3.51 25.86
N LEU A 483 -9.19 2.62 25.45
CA LEU A 483 -8.65 1.54 26.29
C LEU A 483 -7.91 2.08 27.53
N ALA A 484 -7.47 3.35 27.52
CA ALA A 484 -6.81 4.01 28.64
C ALA A 484 -7.75 4.86 29.52
N SER A 485 -8.94 5.27 29.06
CA SER A 485 -9.88 6.02 29.92
C SER A 485 -10.42 5.16 31.07
N ASN A 486 -10.45 3.84 30.84
CA ASN A 486 -10.80 2.81 31.82
C ASN A 486 -9.57 2.06 32.37
N ASP A 487 -8.36 2.55 32.06
CA ASP A 487 -7.07 2.02 32.56
C ASP A 487 -6.88 0.49 32.35
N LEU A 488 -7.30 -0.03 31.18
CA LEU A 488 -7.41 -1.48 30.94
C LEU A 488 -6.09 -2.14 30.51
N ALA A 489 -5.18 -1.36 29.91
CA ALA A 489 -3.86 -1.80 29.46
C ALA A 489 -2.83 -0.62 29.47
N PRO A 490 -2.60 0.05 30.61
CA PRO A 490 -1.78 1.26 30.66
C PRO A 490 -0.37 1.07 30.09
N GLY A 491 0.17 2.14 29.52
CA GLY A 491 1.43 2.11 28.78
C GLY A 491 1.30 1.66 27.33
N TYR A 492 0.26 0.92 26.91
CA TYR A 492 0.13 0.56 25.48
C TYR A 492 -0.02 1.82 24.58
N GLN A 493 -0.73 2.86 25.06
CA GLN A 493 -0.83 4.15 24.35
C GLN A 493 0.49 4.93 24.29
N GLN A 494 1.51 4.60 25.09
CA GLN A 494 2.82 5.28 25.02
C GLN A 494 3.58 4.91 23.73
N MET A 495 3.28 3.76 23.10
CA MET A 495 3.74 3.43 21.75
C MET A 495 3.16 4.35 20.66
N TYR A 496 2.07 5.05 20.98
CA TYR A 496 1.34 5.99 20.11
C TYR A 496 1.45 7.44 20.58
N ASN A 497 2.33 7.71 21.55
CA ASN A 497 2.33 8.87 22.46
C ASN A 497 1.58 10.13 21.97
N ALA A 498 0.37 10.35 22.49
CA ALA A 498 -0.26 11.67 22.47
C ALA A 498 0.46 12.55 23.51
N GLY A 499 1.29 13.48 23.04
CA GLY A 499 2.11 14.33 23.89
C GLY A 499 1.29 15.28 24.76
N ASN A 500 1.84 15.67 25.90
CA ASN A 500 1.21 16.67 26.76
C ASN A 500 1.18 18.03 26.06
N ALA A 501 -0.01 18.50 25.69
CA ALA A 501 -0.23 19.78 25.01
C ALA A 501 0.48 20.98 25.66
N ALA A 502 0.65 20.97 27.00
CA ALA A 502 1.33 22.05 27.73
C ALA A 502 2.87 22.10 27.53
N ALA A 503 3.49 21.07 26.95
CA ALA A 503 4.91 21.07 26.61
C ALA A 503 5.20 21.71 25.23
N TYR A 504 4.18 21.93 24.40
CA TYR A 504 4.32 22.47 23.05
C TYR A 504 4.42 24.00 23.05
N ASN A 505 5.55 24.52 23.55
CA ASN A 505 5.99 25.88 23.24
C ASN A 505 6.94 25.84 22.04
N GLU A 506 6.54 26.47 20.93
CA GLU A 506 7.19 26.41 19.61
C GLU A 506 8.58 27.07 19.56
N GLY A 507 9.07 27.64 20.67
CA GLY A 507 10.26 28.52 20.69
C GLY A 507 11.63 27.84 20.58
N ASN A 508 11.75 26.54 20.88
CA ASN A 508 13.06 25.86 20.97
C ASN A 508 13.40 24.92 19.78
N GLY A 509 12.40 24.58 18.96
CA GLY A 509 12.57 23.70 17.79
C GLY A 509 12.78 22.21 18.09
N TRP A 510 12.72 21.41 17.02
CA TRP A 510 13.19 20.02 16.93
C TRP A 510 12.58 18.97 17.88
N GLN A 511 11.38 18.49 17.54
CA GLN A 511 11.06 17.05 17.46
C GLN A 511 9.68 16.83 16.82
N ILE A 512 9.66 16.44 15.53
CA ILE A 512 8.42 16.21 14.77
C ILE A 512 8.46 14.81 14.15
N TYR A 513 8.32 13.80 15.01
CA TYR A 513 7.73 12.53 14.61
C TYR A 513 6.31 12.53 15.14
N SER A 514 5.33 12.83 14.29
CA SER A 514 3.95 12.99 14.72
C SER A 514 2.98 12.57 13.62
N GLY A 515 2.19 11.52 13.88
CA GLY A 515 0.93 11.34 13.16
C GLY A 515 -0.08 12.40 13.61
N LYS A 516 -1.35 12.28 13.21
CA LYS A 516 -2.46 13.14 13.69
C LYS A 516 -2.51 13.29 15.22
N ASN A 517 -1.97 12.30 15.96
CA ASN A 517 -1.91 12.28 17.43
C ASN A 517 -0.48 12.20 18.00
N GLN A 518 0.53 12.82 17.36
CA GLN A 518 1.87 13.03 17.94
C GLN A 518 2.72 11.76 18.21
N SER A 519 2.31 10.60 17.70
CA SER A 519 3.07 9.35 17.80
C SER A 519 4.46 9.45 17.16
N LYS A 520 5.48 8.99 17.90
CA LYS A 520 6.94 9.16 17.67
C LYS A 520 7.51 8.54 16.38
N ASN A 521 6.68 8.23 15.38
CA ASN A 521 7.06 7.69 14.07
C ASN A 521 6.04 8.01 12.94
N GLY A 522 4.93 8.72 13.19
CA GLY A 522 3.92 9.04 12.16
C GLY A 522 3.00 7.88 11.73
N ILE A 523 3.54 6.67 11.69
CA ILE A 523 2.89 5.45 11.16
C ILE A 523 1.89 4.82 12.15
N TYR A 524 2.08 5.07 13.45
CA TYR A 524 1.23 4.57 14.53
C TYR A 524 0.14 5.58 14.89
N GLY A 525 -0.94 5.68 14.11
CA GLY A 525 -2.07 6.60 14.37
C GLY A 525 -3.26 5.92 15.06
N LYS A 526 -4.21 6.71 15.61
CA LYS A 526 -5.47 6.14 16.16
C LYS A 526 -6.30 5.46 15.08
N HIS A 527 -6.45 6.11 13.92
CA HIS A 527 -7.33 5.67 12.84
C HIS A 527 -6.58 4.76 11.83
N SER A 528 -5.25 4.72 11.85
CA SER A 528 -4.42 3.75 11.08
C SER A 528 -4.04 2.49 11.84
N ASN A 529 -4.55 2.31 13.05
CA ASN A 529 -4.24 1.12 13.83
C ASN A 529 -4.75 -0.15 13.13
N THR A 530 -4.02 -1.26 13.32
CA THR A 530 -4.48 -2.59 12.93
C THR A 530 -5.78 -2.90 13.66
N GLN A 531 -6.87 -2.91 12.91
CA GLN A 531 -8.22 -3.21 13.40
C GLN A 531 -8.58 -4.63 12.98
N SER A 532 -7.87 -5.61 13.51
CA SER A 532 -8.25 -7.01 13.31
C SER A 532 -9.62 -7.26 13.95
N PRO A 533 -10.50 -8.08 13.34
CA PRO A 533 -11.70 -8.54 14.02
C PRO A 533 -11.32 -9.42 15.23
N PRO A 534 -12.10 -9.43 16.32
CA PRO A 534 -11.73 -10.20 17.51
C PRO A 534 -11.74 -11.71 17.25
N ILE A 535 -10.68 -12.43 17.61
CA ILE A 535 -10.51 -13.86 17.28
C ILE A 535 -10.76 -14.74 18.51
N PRO A 536 -11.85 -15.54 18.56
CA PRO A 536 -12.11 -16.45 19.66
C PRO A 536 -11.21 -17.68 19.56
N TYR A 537 -10.41 -17.96 20.59
CA TYR A 537 -9.58 -19.17 20.69
C TYR A 537 -9.20 -19.50 22.14
N GLN A 538 -9.37 -20.77 22.54
CA GLN A 538 -8.99 -21.31 23.86
C GLN A 538 -9.52 -20.48 25.04
N GLY A 539 -10.81 -20.14 25.02
CA GLY A 539 -11.50 -19.37 26.07
C GLY A 539 -11.13 -17.88 26.12
N LYS A 540 -10.35 -17.38 25.15
CA LYS A 540 -9.94 -15.97 25.04
C LYS A 540 -10.33 -15.37 23.71
N LEU A 541 -10.49 -14.06 23.69
CA LEU A 541 -10.77 -13.25 22.52
C LEU A 541 -9.55 -12.36 22.21
N PHE A 542 -8.85 -12.65 21.12
CA PHE A 542 -7.62 -11.96 20.73
C PHE A 542 -7.89 -10.78 19.81
N MET A 543 -7.21 -9.65 20.04
CA MET A 543 -7.32 -8.45 19.20
C MET A 543 -5.94 -7.85 18.97
N LEU A 544 -5.66 -7.40 17.74
CA LEU A 544 -4.69 -6.35 17.51
C LEU A 544 -5.34 -4.99 17.74
N LYS A 545 -4.59 -4.08 18.34
CA LYS A 545 -4.85 -2.63 18.28
C LYS A 545 -3.54 -1.97 17.90
N GLY A 546 -3.30 -1.93 16.59
CA GLY A 546 -2.00 -1.62 15.99
C GLY A 546 -0.90 -2.56 16.49
N ASN A 547 0.24 -1.99 16.86
CA ASN A 547 1.44 -2.65 17.40
C ASN A 547 1.29 -3.27 18.81
N ALA A 548 0.06 -3.60 19.23
CA ALA A 548 -0.23 -4.34 20.45
C ALA A 548 -1.14 -5.53 20.16
N LEU A 549 -0.74 -6.72 20.61
CA LEU A 549 -1.56 -7.92 20.67
C LEU A 549 -2.18 -8.04 22.08
N LEU A 550 -3.50 -8.04 22.17
CA LEU A 550 -4.26 -8.13 23.43
C LEU A 550 -5.04 -9.44 23.49
N ALA A 551 -5.14 -10.00 24.70
CA ALA A 551 -6.00 -11.13 25.00
C ALA A 551 -7.07 -10.73 26.03
N PHE A 552 -8.33 -10.91 25.68
CA PHE A 552 -9.47 -10.66 26.57
C PHE A 552 -10.07 -11.98 27.05
N SER A 553 -10.43 -12.10 28.33
CA SER A 553 -11.09 -13.30 28.87
C SER A 553 -11.96 -12.99 30.09
N PRO A 554 -12.81 -13.93 30.54
CA PRO A 554 -13.53 -13.80 31.82
C PRO A 554 -12.61 -13.82 33.05
N ALA A 555 -11.36 -14.28 32.90
CA ALA A 555 -10.34 -14.31 33.95
C ALA A 555 -9.41 -13.09 33.93
N GLY A 556 -9.59 -12.17 32.96
CA GLY A 556 -8.74 -11.00 32.83
C GLY A 556 -8.83 -10.05 34.02
N THR A 557 -7.68 -9.47 34.40
CA THR A 557 -7.55 -8.60 35.58
C THR A 557 -7.21 -7.15 35.24
N ASN A 558 -7.17 -6.79 33.94
CA ASN A 558 -6.70 -5.50 33.43
C ASN A 558 -5.29 -5.15 33.97
N PRO A 559 -4.26 -5.96 33.64
CA PRO A 559 -2.92 -5.82 34.17
C PRO A 559 -2.32 -4.45 33.86
N LYS A 560 -1.58 -3.90 34.84
CA LYS A 560 -1.02 -2.55 34.77
C LYS A 560 0.39 -2.49 34.17
N THR A 561 0.82 -3.56 33.51
CA THR A 561 2.17 -3.70 32.97
C THR A 561 2.11 -4.60 31.72
N PRO A 562 2.72 -4.18 30.59
CA PRO A 562 2.78 -5.01 29.39
C PRO A 562 3.73 -6.21 29.57
N LEU A 563 3.58 -7.21 28.72
CA LEU A 563 4.66 -8.19 28.48
C LEU A 563 5.89 -7.48 27.85
N PRO A 564 7.11 -8.04 27.93
CA PRO A 564 8.31 -7.42 27.37
C PRO A 564 8.18 -7.09 25.88
N LEU A 565 8.82 -6.02 25.40
CA LEU A 565 8.75 -5.63 23.98
C LEU A 565 9.26 -6.74 23.06
N ALA A 566 8.44 -7.16 22.08
CA ALA A 566 8.89 -8.00 20.99
C ALA A 566 9.72 -7.16 20.01
N THR A 567 11.02 -7.09 20.27
CA THR A 567 11.99 -6.30 19.49
C THR A 567 12.22 -6.83 18.08
N ILE A 568 12.74 -5.98 17.20
CA ILE A 568 13.19 -6.36 15.85
C ILE A 568 14.35 -7.36 15.93
N VAL A 569 14.33 -8.37 15.05
CA VAL A 569 15.41 -9.35 14.87
C VAL A 569 16.00 -9.16 13.47
N PRO A 570 17.32 -8.97 13.31
CA PRO A 570 17.94 -8.83 11.98
C PRO A 570 17.75 -10.07 11.10
N ALA A 571 17.39 -9.86 9.85
CA ALA A 571 17.24 -10.93 8.85
C ALA A 571 18.59 -11.35 8.26
N GLN A 572 18.69 -12.62 7.84
CA GLN A 572 19.87 -13.19 7.15
C GLN A 572 19.57 -13.64 5.71
N SER A 573 18.31 -13.57 5.27
CA SER A 573 17.87 -14.03 3.94
C SER A 573 18.13 -12.97 2.88
N THR A 574 18.93 -13.29 1.87
CA THR A 574 18.97 -12.57 0.59
C THR A 574 17.96 -13.15 -0.40
N THR A 575 17.40 -12.31 -1.26
CA THR A 575 16.61 -12.73 -2.43
C THR A 575 17.44 -12.57 -3.69
N PRO A 576 17.47 -13.55 -4.62
CA PRO A 576 18.15 -13.39 -5.90
C PRO A 576 17.63 -12.18 -6.69
N SER A 577 18.53 -11.24 -6.99
CA SER A 577 18.28 -10.08 -7.84
C SER A 577 17.69 -10.49 -9.19
N PRO A 578 16.66 -9.80 -9.72
CA PRO A 578 16.35 -9.88 -11.14
C PRO A 578 17.53 -9.34 -11.97
N THR A 579 17.77 -9.91 -13.14
CA THR A 579 18.87 -9.49 -14.02
C THR A 579 18.58 -8.17 -14.72
N LYS A 580 19.63 -7.45 -15.16
CA LYS A 580 19.46 -6.23 -15.98
C LYS A 580 18.68 -6.50 -17.27
N ILE A 581 18.79 -7.70 -17.85
CA ILE A 581 18.04 -8.10 -19.04
C ILE A 581 16.52 -8.13 -18.74
N GLU A 582 16.11 -8.72 -17.63
CA GLU A 582 14.70 -8.75 -17.20
C GLU A 582 14.17 -7.34 -16.89
N LEU A 583 14.99 -6.48 -16.28
CA LEU A 583 14.62 -5.07 -16.05
C LEU A 583 14.48 -4.28 -17.34
N THR A 584 15.37 -4.47 -18.32
CA THR A 584 15.22 -3.86 -19.66
C THR A 584 13.94 -4.35 -20.33
N GLN A 585 13.58 -5.63 -20.21
CA GLN A 585 12.31 -6.16 -20.74
C GLN A 585 11.09 -5.56 -20.02
N ARG A 586 11.13 -5.35 -18.70
CA ARG A 586 10.09 -4.64 -17.94
C ARG A 586 9.95 -3.18 -18.41
N LEU A 587 11.07 -2.48 -18.57
CA LEU A 587 11.11 -1.08 -19.03
C LEU A 587 10.53 -0.93 -20.44
N GLU A 588 10.95 -1.80 -21.36
CA GLU A 588 10.39 -1.90 -22.71
C GLU A 588 8.87 -2.13 -22.67
N ALA A 589 8.38 -3.09 -21.87
CA ALA A 589 6.95 -3.37 -21.76
C ALA A 589 6.14 -2.14 -21.31
N GLU A 590 6.57 -1.43 -20.27
CA GLU A 590 5.86 -0.25 -19.77
C GLU A 590 5.88 0.93 -20.77
N VAL A 591 7.00 1.13 -21.47
CA VAL A 591 7.09 2.14 -22.53
C VAL A 591 6.19 1.77 -23.70
N GLN A 592 6.15 0.51 -24.13
CA GLN A 592 5.25 0.05 -25.20
C GLN A 592 3.77 0.24 -24.86
N LYS A 593 3.36 0.07 -23.58
CA LYS A 593 1.99 0.40 -23.15
C LYS A 593 1.64 1.89 -23.32
N MET A 594 2.60 2.80 -23.16
CA MET A 594 2.39 4.24 -23.42
C MET A 594 2.29 4.50 -24.92
N LEU A 595 3.25 3.97 -25.71
CA LEU A 595 3.28 4.12 -27.16
C LEU A 595 1.98 3.63 -27.83
N ALA A 596 1.47 2.48 -27.40
CA ALA A 596 0.23 1.89 -27.91
C ALA A 596 -1.05 2.60 -27.43
N ALA A 597 -0.97 3.46 -26.40
CA ALA A 597 -2.11 4.23 -25.90
C ALA A 597 -2.28 5.60 -26.57
N GLY A 598 -1.22 6.10 -27.23
CA GLY A 598 -1.17 7.49 -27.67
C GLY A 598 -1.07 8.47 -26.49
N PRO A 599 -1.54 9.72 -26.62
CA PRO A 599 -1.39 10.74 -25.59
C PRO A 599 -2.14 10.32 -24.31
N LEU A 600 -1.44 10.30 -23.17
CA LEU A 600 -2.02 9.95 -21.87
C LEU A 600 -2.49 11.21 -21.14
N ARG A 601 -3.68 11.14 -20.53
CA ARG A 601 -4.18 12.15 -19.60
C ARG A 601 -3.44 12.06 -18.24
N PRO A 602 -3.73 12.90 -17.24
CA PRO A 602 -3.16 12.73 -15.90
C PRO A 602 -3.63 11.43 -15.24
N GLY A 603 -2.88 10.94 -14.26
CA GLY A 603 -3.14 9.67 -13.57
C GLY A 603 -3.96 9.86 -12.29
N PHE A 604 -5.04 9.10 -12.13
CA PHE A 604 -5.80 9.04 -10.89
C PHE A 604 -5.38 7.84 -10.05
N HIS A 605 -4.63 8.09 -8.97
CA HIS A 605 -3.99 7.01 -8.21
C HIS A 605 -4.99 6.11 -7.45
N SER A 606 -6.09 6.69 -6.95
CA SER A 606 -7.01 6.03 -6.01
C SER A 606 -7.96 5.04 -6.69
N SER A 607 -8.04 3.84 -6.13
CA SER A 607 -8.89 2.73 -6.57
C SER A 607 -10.31 2.81 -6.00
N GLY A 608 -11.10 3.80 -6.43
CA GLY A 608 -12.52 3.92 -6.06
C GLY A 608 -12.88 5.05 -5.08
N PHE A 609 -11.92 5.87 -4.64
CA PHE A 609 -12.20 7.09 -3.86
C PHE A 609 -11.87 8.33 -4.71
N PHE A 610 -12.86 8.91 -5.40
CA PHE A 610 -12.67 10.04 -6.32
C PHE A 610 -12.55 11.40 -5.62
N ASP A 611 -11.51 11.59 -4.82
CA ASP A 611 -11.23 12.90 -4.23
C ASP A 611 -10.99 13.97 -5.31
N LEU A 612 -11.62 15.13 -5.10
CA LEU A 612 -11.59 16.29 -5.98
C LEU A 612 -10.88 17.50 -5.35
N TYR A 613 -10.16 17.32 -4.23
CA TYR A 613 -9.18 18.30 -3.74
C TYR A 613 -8.07 18.64 -4.76
N GLY A 614 -7.93 17.87 -5.84
CA GLY A 614 -7.14 18.24 -7.01
C GLY A 614 -7.75 19.35 -7.90
N ASN A 615 -8.98 19.83 -7.66
CA ASN A 615 -9.63 20.84 -8.52
C ASN A 615 -10.70 21.70 -7.79
N GLY A 616 -10.32 22.43 -6.75
CA GLY A 616 -11.27 23.30 -6.02
C GLY A 616 -10.65 24.32 -5.06
N GLY A 617 -9.60 23.96 -4.32
CA GLY A 617 -8.94 24.84 -3.33
C GLY A 617 -7.92 25.85 -3.89
N TYR A 618 -8.00 26.16 -5.19
CA TYR A 618 -6.97 26.87 -5.98
C TYR A 618 -6.80 28.38 -5.69
N SER A 619 -7.04 28.81 -4.45
CA SER A 619 -6.94 30.19 -3.96
C SER A 619 -6.17 30.29 -2.63
N ASP A 620 -5.52 29.22 -2.19
CA ASP A 620 -5.21 28.99 -0.78
C ASP A 620 -3.96 28.11 -0.56
N GLU A 621 -3.03 28.57 0.27
CA GLU A 621 -1.80 27.84 0.63
C GLU A 621 -2.05 26.53 1.40
N ARG A 622 -3.28 26.31 1.92
CA ARG A 622 -3.66 25.13 2.71
C ARG A 622 -3.90 23.85 1.90
N THR A 623 -4.11 23.92 0.57
CA THR A 623 -4.46 22.72 -0.22
C THR A 623 -3.34 22.25 -1.15
N PHE A 624 -2.91 21.00 -0.96
CA PHE A 624 -1.84 20.31 -1.70
C PHE A 624 -2.29 19.84 -3.12
N GLY A 625 -3.14 20.60 -3.84
CA GLY A 625 -3.77 20.14 -5.09
C GLY A 625 -2.79 19.67 -6.18
N GLU A 626 -1.62 20.31 -6.24
CA GLU A 626 -0.51 20.03 -7.16
C GLU A 626 0.11 18.62 -7.08
N ILE A 627 -0.10 17.86 -6.00
CA ILE A 627 0.46 16.51 -5.86
C ILE A 627 -0.56 15.40 -6.11
N PHE A 628 -1.85 15.63 -5.85
CA PHE A 628 -2.89 14.63 -6.07
C PHE A 628 -3.21 14.38 -7.55
N ASP A 629 -2.86 15.33 -8.42
CA ASP A 629 -2.97 15.22 -9.88
C ASP A 629 -1.63 14.77 -10.49
N TYR A 630 -1.53 13.48 -10.84
CA TYR A 630 -0.26 12.86 -11.21
C TYR A 630 0.06 13.00 -12.69
N PHE A 631 1.28 13.41 -13.00
CA PHE A 631 1.79 13.53 -14.37
C PHE A 631 1.01 14.56 -15.22
N GLN A 632 0.42 15.56 -14.55
CA GLN A 632 -0.34 16.67 -15.13
C GLN A 632 0.50 17.58 -16.02
N ASN A 633 1.81 17.72 -15.75
CA ASN A 633 2.72 18.52 -16.54
C ASN A 633 3.24 17.66 -17.73
N PRO A 634 3.10 18.12 -18.99
CA PRO A 634 3.62 17.38 -20.15
C PRO A 634 5.13 17.09 -20.05
N ALA A 635 5.89 17.95 -19.36
CA ALA A 635 7.32 17.76 -19.17
C ALA A 635 7.68 16.54 -18.30
N ASP A 636 6.78 16.06 -17.43
CA ASP A 636 7.02 14.85 -16.62
C ASP A 636 7.12 13.62 -17.53
N THR A 637 6.21 13.52 -18.50
CA THR A 637 6.17 12.45 -19.51
C THR A 637 7.39 12.54 -20.43
N VAL A 638 7.78 13.75 -20.83
CA VAL A 638 8.97 14.01 -21.64
C VAL A 638 10.24 13.59 -20.89
N TYR A 639 10.48 14.10 -19.68
CA TYR A 639 11.64 13.75 -18.86
C TYR A 639 11.74 12.23 -18.64
N THR A 640 10.63 11.59 -18.28
CA THR A 640 10.60 10.15 -17.98
C THR A 640 10.97 9.28 -19.18
N LEU A 641 10.38 9.55 -20.36
CA LEU A 641 10.71 8.80 -21.57
C LEU A 641 12.13 9.06 -22.06
N LEU A 642 12.70 10.23 -21.76
CA LEU A 642 14.10 10.56 -22.07
C LEU A 642 15.10 9.96 -21.08
N LEU A 643 14.71 9.78 -19.81
CA LEU A 643 15.48 9.04 -18.82
C LEU A 643 15.51 7.53 -19.14
N ALA A 644 14.40 6.97 -19.62
CA ALA A 644 14.34 5.60 -20.11
C ALA A 644 15.13 5.38 -21.42
N TYR A 645 15.19 6.39 -22.30
CA TYR A 645 15.72 6.31 -23.67
C TYR A 645 17.07 5.54 -23.83
N PRO A 646 18.11 5.77 -23.01
CA PRO A 646 19.41 5.08 -23.15
C PRO A 646 19.35 3.57 -22.90
N HIS A 647 18.31 3.09 -22.20
CA HIS A 647 18.14 1.69 -21.79
C HIS A 647 17.18 0.91 -22.70
N LEU A 648 16.56 1.58 -23.68
CA LEU A 648 15.64 0.99 -24.65
C LEU A 648 16.39 0.51 -25.90
N SER A 649 15.84 -0.50 -26.55
CA SER A 649 16.29 -1.00 -27.86
C SER A 649 16.12 0.07 -28.95
N SER A 650 16.96 0.04 -29.99
CA SER A 650 16.93 1.03 -31.07
C SER A 650 15.57 1.16 -31.80
N PRO A 651 14.78 0.09 -32.00
CA PRO A 651 13.41 0.23 -32.51
C PRO A 651 12.51 1.06 -31.58
N THR A 652 12.52 0.78 -30.26
CA THR A 652 11.70 1.51 -29.29
C THR A 652 12.20 2.94 -29.08
N GLN A 653 13.51 3.19 -29.10
CA GLN A 653 14.08 4.54 -29.12
C GLN A 653 13.49 5.38 -30.27
N GLN A 654 13.40 4.82 -31.49
CA GLN A 654 12.79 5.51 -32.62
C GLN A 654 11.28 5.71 -32.44
N GLN A 655 10.55 4.74 -31.86
CA GLN A 655 9.13 4.92 -31.53
C GLN A 655 8.91 6.01 -30.47
N VAL A 656 9.70 6.04 -29.39
CA VAL A 656 9.68 7.09 -28.35
C VAL A 656 10.00 8.45 -28.95
N LYS A 657 10.99 8.54 -29.84
CA LYS A 657 11.33 9.78 -30.55
C LYS A 657 10.14 10.30 -31.35
N THR A 658 9.50 9.44 -32.13
CA THR A 658 8.29 9.81 -32.89
C THR A 658 7.13 10.19 -31.96
N TYR A 659 6.83 9.40 -30.92
CA TYR A 659 5.76 9.67 -29.96
C TYR A 659 5.92 11.01 -29.25
N LEU A 660 7.13 11.33 -28.76
CA LEU A 660 7.42 12.62 -28.12
C LEU A 660 7.26 13.77 -29.12
N GLN A 661 7.75 13.62 -30.36
CA GLN A 661 7.59 14.63 -31.41
C GLN A 661 6.14 14.84 -31.85
N THR A 662 5.32 13.77 -31.89
CA THR A 662 3.92 13.81 -32.32
C THR A 662 2.97 14.36 -31.25
N TYR A 663 3.22 14.05 -29.96
CA TYR A 663 2.26 14.37 -28.89
C TYR A 663 2.71 15.45 -27.91
N TYR A 664 4.01 15.57 -27.61
CA TYR A 664 4.51 16.44 -26.52
C TYR A 664 5.47 17.56 -26.97
N GLY A 665 6.07 17.46 -28.16
CA GLY A 665 7.07 18.41 -28.66
C GLY A 665 6.52 19.79 -29.04
N PRO A 666 7.40 20.74 -29.42
CA PRO A 666 7.00 22.08 -29.85
C PRO A 666 6.02 22.03 -31.04
N GLY A 667 4.81 22.55 -30.85
CA GLY A 667 3.70 22.51 -31.83
C GLY A 667 2.79 21.27 -31.74
N ALA A 668 3.03 20.33 -30.82
CA ALA A 668 2.20 19.15 -30.62
C ALA A 668 0.97 19.43 -29.69
N PRO A 669 -0.02 18.51 -29.60
CA PRO A 669 -1.21 18.70 -28.76
C PRO A 669 -0.92 18.96 -27.28
N TYR A 670 0.11 18.31 -26.70
CA TYR A 670 0.59 18.50 -25.32
C TYR A 670 1.97 19.17 -25.30
N ASP A 671 2.19 20.18 -26.14
CA ASP A 671 3.43 20.96 -26.26
C ASP A 671 4.00 21.42 -24.90
N PHE A 672 5.06 20.76 -24.44
CA PHE A 672 5.72 21.04 -23.16
C PHE A 672 6.36 22.42 -23.08
N THR A 673 6.53 23.13 -24.21
CA THR A 673 7.05 24.51 -24.22
C THR A 673 5.97 25.54 -23.94
N LYS A 674 4.68 25.14 -23.97
CA LYS A 674 3.52 26.02 -23.84
C LYS A 674 2.58 25.62 -22.70
N ILE A 675 2.20 24.35 -22.63
CA ILE A 675 1.17 23.86 -21.72
C ILE A 675 1.74 23.63 -20.32
N VAL A 676 1.06 24.17 -19.32
CA VAL A 676 1.35 23.97 -17.89
C VAL A 676 0.70 22.67 -17.40
N HIS A 677 -0.56 22.44 -17.79
CA HIS A 677 -1.39 21.33 -17.32
C HIS A 677 -2.17 20.72 -18.50
N ILE A 678 -2.03 19.41 -18.77
CA ILE A 678 -2.67 18.76 -19.94
C ILE A 678 -4.20 18.61 -19.82
N GLY A 679 -4.72 18.46 -18.60
CA GLY A 679 -6.15 18.39 -18.31
C GLY A 679 -6.77 17.01 -18.51
N TRP A 680 -7.94 16.78 -17.87
CA TRP A 680 -8.56 15.45 -17.79
C TRP A 680 -9.47 15.09 -18.97
N GLY A 681 -9.99 16.08 -19.70
CA GLY A 681 -10.95 15.87 -20.79
C GLY A 681 -10.40 15.34 -22.11
N THR A 682 -9.08 15.09 -22.23
CA THR A 682 -8.47 14.49 -23.42
C THR A 682 -7.38 13.51 -23.02
N GLY A 683 -7.09 12.51 -23.88
CA GLY A 683 -6.03 11.52 -23.67
C GLY A 683 -6.54 10.21 -23.06
N ALA A 684 -5.74 9.14 -23.21
CA ALA A 684 -6.08 7.82 -22.71
C ALA A 684 -5.85 7.68 -21.20
N ALA A 685 -6.68 6.86 -20.56
CA ALA A 685 -6.63 6.55 -19.13
C ALA A 685 -5.37 5.76 -18.74
N ARG A 686 -4.83 6.02 -17.55
CA ARG A 686 -3.69 5.29 -16.97
C ARG A 686 -4.12 4.08 -16.14
N GLU A 687 -5.36 4.07 -15.69
CA GLU A 687 -5.97 3.12 -14.76
C GLU A 687 -6.64 1.95 -15.53
N ALA A 688 -6.92 0.84 -14.81
CA ALA A 688 -7.64 -0.30 -15.37
C ALA A 688 -9.16 -0.25 -15.13
N PHE A 689 -9.63 0.47 -14.10
CA PHE A 689 -11.05 0.63 -13.80
C PHE A 689 -11.74 1.67 -14.71
N VAL A 690 -13.08 1.67 -14.71
CA VAL A 690 -13.89 2.64 -15.46
C VAL A 690 -14.31 3.75 -14.52
N ILE A 691 -14.14 5.00 -14.94
CA ILE A 691 -14.62 6.18 -14.20
C ILE A 691 -16.13 6.32 -14.42
N PRO A 692 -16.95 6.55 -13.37
CA PRO A 692 -18.38 6.80 -13.48
C PRO A 692 -18.72 7.92 -14.48
N ALA A 693 -19.91 7.85 -15.08
CA ALA A 693 -20.31 8.79 -16.13
C ALA A 693 -20.47 10.24 -15.61
N ASP A 694 -20.88 10.42 -14.35
CA ASP A 694 -20.95 11.76 -13.73
C ASP A 694 -19.55 12.34 -13.48
N MET A 695 -18.65 11.56 -12.88
CA MET A 695 -17.23 11.90 -12.72
C MET A 695 -16.55 12.22 -14.06
N SER A 696 -16.72 11.37 -15.08
CA SER A 696 -16.13 11.58 -16.40
C SER A 696 -16.75 12.77 -17.14
N SER A 697 -18.01 13.10 -16.89
CA SER A 697 -18.65 14.31 -17.41
C SER A 697 -18.12 15.56 -16.72
N TRP A 698 -17.79 15.50 -15.43
CA TRP A 698 -17.27 16.63 -14.66
C TRP A 698 -15.78 16.89 -14.97
N TRP A 699 -14.94 15.85 -14.91
CA TRP A 699 -13.53 15.90 -15.39
C TRP A 699 -13.40 16.21 -16.88
N GLY A 700 -14.42 15.87 -17.67
CA GLY A 700 -14.51 16.15 -19.10
C GLY A 700 -14.94 17.58 -19.45
N GLN A 701 -15.35 18.40 -18.48
CA GLN A 701 -15.58 19.82 -18.75
C GLN A 701 -14.26 20.52 -19.10
N PRO A 702 -14.24 21.49 -20.03
CA PRO A 702 -13.22 22.52 -20.02
C PRO A 702 -13.24 23.18 -18.63
N TYR A 703 -12.09 23.47 -18.03
CA TYR A 703 -12.03 24.12 -16.71
C TYR A 703 -12.87 25.40 -16.76
N THR A 704 -14.01 25.40 -16.04
CA THR A 704 -15.02 26.48 -16.08
C THR A 704 -14.58 27.76 -15.36
N SER A 705 -13.40 27.72 -14.77
CA SER A 705 -12.65 28.88 -14.31
C SER A 705 -12.32 29.81 -15.50
N PRO A 706 -12.29 31.15 -15.36
CA PRO A 706 -11.91 32.07 -16.45
C PRO A 706 -10.43 32.00 -16.85
N TYR A 707 -9.70 30.96 -16.40
CA TYR A 707 -8.28 30.74 -16.58
C TYR A 707 -8.06 29.50 -17.47
N ASN A 708 -7.48 29.69 -18.65
CA ASN A 708 -7.10 28.60 -19.57
C ASN A 708 -5.86 27.84 -19.05
N PRO A 709 -5.96 26.55 -18.63
CA PRO A 709 -4.83 25.81 -18.04
C PRO A 709 -3.64 25.59 -18.99
N ALA A 710 -3.84 25.76 -20.30
CA ALA A 710 -2.76 25.73 -21.28
C ALA A 710 -1.89 27.00 -21.28
N THR A 711 -2.31 28.09 -20.63
CA THR A 711 -1.66 29.42 -20.71
C THR A 711 -1.78 30.29 -19.45
N GLN A 712 -2.21 29.75 -18.31
CA GLN A 712 -2.48 30.47 -17.04
C GLN A 712 -1.89 29.69 -15.85
N PRO A 713 -1.70 30.33 -14.67
CA PRO A 713 -1.25 29.65 -13.45
C PRO A 713 -2.06 28.39 -13.12
N ILE A 714 -1.39 27.45 -12.44
CA ILE A 714 -2.03 26.26 -11.85
C ILE A 714 -3.13 26.70 -10.87
N CYS A 715 -2.90 27.77 -10.10
CA CYS A 715 -3.88 28.28 -9.16
C CYS A 715 -3.80 29.81 -8.94
N GLY A 716 -4.97 30.46 -8.84
CA GLY A 716 -5.12 31.91 -8.93
C GLY A 716 -4.93 32.60 -7.57
N GLY A 717 -3.76 33.22 -7.36
CA GLY A 717 -3.46 33.98 -6.14
C GLY A 717 -2.58 33.23 -5.12
N CYS A 718 -2.24 31.98 -5.40
CA CYS A 718 -1.49 31.07 -4.52
C CYS A 718 -0.09 31.52 -4.04
N GLY A 719 0.52 32.51 -4.69
CA GLY A 719 1.89 32.96 -4.35
C GLY A 719 3.04 32.12 -4.92
N TYR A 720 2.74 31.05 -5.67
CA TYR A 720 3.69 30.16 -6.35
C TYR A 720 3.13 29.70 -7.71
N TRP A 721 4.00 29.23 -8.63
CA TRP A 721 3.64 28.75 -9.98
C TRP A 721 2.68 29.69 -10.73
N GLN A 722 3.01 30.98 -10.73
CA GLN A 722 2.12 32.02 -11.27
C GLN A 722 1.97 31.97 -12.79
N TYR A 723 2.88 31.33 -13.54
CA TYR A 723 2.86 31.33 -15.00
C TYR A 723 3.37 30.04 -15.67
N PHE A 724 4.44 29.40 -15.17
CA PHE A 724 5.06 28.26 -15.86
C PHE A 724 6.00 27.41 -14.96
N PRO A 725 5.81 26.07 -14.88
CA PRO A 725 6.66 25.19 -14.05
C PRO A 725 8.14 25.21 -14.46
N PRO A 726 9.09 25.53 -13.56
CA PRO A 726 10.51 25.53 -13.88
C PRO A 726 11.04 24.15 -14.30
N PHE A 727 10.51 23.05 -13.74
CA PHE A 727 10.92 21.70 -14.12
C PHE A 727 10.76 21.43 -15.63
N SER A 728 9.84 22.13 -16.31
CA SER A 728 9.69 22.05 -17.76
C SER A 728 10.91 22.55 -18.54
N PHE A 729 11.74 23.44 -17.98
CA PHE A 729 13.04 23.80 -18.57
C PHE A 729 14.06 22.65 -18.49
N TYR A 730 13.98 21.80 -17.47
CA TYR A 730 14.83 20.62 -17.37
C TYR A 730 14.43 19.58 -18.42
N GLY A 731 13.13 19.31 -18.56
CA GLY A 731 12.58 18.49 -19.65
C GLY A 731 12.96 19.04 -21.04
N ALA A 732 12.87 20.35 -21.24
CA ALA A 732 13.27 21.03 -22.47
C ALA A 732 14.76 20.86 -22.80
N TRP A 733 15.65 20.97 -21.81
CA TRP A 733 17.08 20.72 -21.97
C TRP A 733 17.33 19.28 -22.43
N LYS A 734 16.80 18.28 -21.72
CA LYS A 734 16.99 16.86 -22.08
C LYS A 734 16.39 16.53 -23.45
N TYR A 735 15.26 17.14 -23.82
CA TYR A 735 14.65 16.97 -25.13
C TYR A 735 15.51 17.56 -26.26
N ALA A 736 16.08 18.76 -26.07
CA ALA A 736 17.02 19.36 -27.02
C ALA A 736 18.33 18.55 -27.13
N GLN A 737 18.82 18.00 -26.01
CA GLN A 737 19.99 17.13 -25.95
C GLN A 737 19.78 15.83 -26.75
N ILE A 738 18.70 15.08 -26.46
CA ILE A 738 18.50 13.70 -26.95
C ILE A 738 17.71 13.68 -28.26
N ILE A 739 16.50 14.25 -28.31
CA ILE A 739 15.65 14.24 -29.52
C ILE A 739 16.22 15.19 -30.58
N GLY A 740 16.68 16.36 -30.14
CA GLY A 740 17.42 17.32 -30.96
C GLY A 740 18.85 16.91 -31.31
N ASN A 741 19.39 15.84 -30.71
CA ASN A 741 20.77 15.37 -30.90
C ASN A 741 21.82 16.51 -30.76
N ASN A 742 21.68 17.32 -29.70
CA ASN A 742 22.51 18.50 -29.41
C ASN A 742 22.54 19.58 -30.52
N ASN A 743 21.60 19.57 -31.48
CA ASN A 743 21.57 20.53 -32.57
C ASN A 743 21.30 21.97 -32.05
N PRO A 744 22.21 22.95 -32.27
CA PRO A 744 22.04 24.28 -31.70
C PRO A 744 20.83 25.06 -32.21
N ALA A 745 20.44 24.90 -33.49
CA ALA A 745 19.26 25.56 -34.04
C ALA A 745 17.96 25.00 -33.46
N PHE A 746 17.92 23.69 -33.19
CA PHE A 746 16.81 23.03 -32.51
C PHE A 746 16.70 23.48 -31.04
N ALA A 747 17.82 23.49 -30.31
CA ALA A 747 17.89 24.00 -28.95
C ALA A 747 17.49 25.49 -28.87
N LYS A 748 17.96 26.31 -29.82
CA LYS A 748 17.61 27.74 -29.93
C LYS A 748 16.11 27.96 -30.13
N ASN A 749 15.45 27.21 -31.01
CA ASN A 749 14.00 27.31 -31.21
C ASN A 749 13.22 27.08 -29.89
N ILE A 750 13.61 26.08 -29.11
CA ILE A 750 12.99 25.77 -27.81
C ILE A 750 13.33 26.86 -26.77
N PHE A 751 14.58 27.30 -26.71
CA PHE A 751 15.00 28.38 -25.80
C PHE A 751 14.29 29.71 -26.10
N ASP A 752 14.14 30.08 -27.38
CA ASP A 752 13.45 31.30 -27.79
C ASP A 752 11.96 31.28 -27.40
N GLN A 753 11.31 30.10 -27.42
CA GLN A 753 9.91 29.93 -26.97
C GLN A 753 9.73 29.91 -25.44
N MET A 754 10.77 29.58 -24.67
CA MET A 754 10.67 29.34 -23.22
C MET A 754 11.40 30.36 -22.34
N SER A 755 12.46 31.01 -22.83
CA SER A 755 13.38 31.82 -22.01
C SER A 755 12.74 32.98 -21.24
N GLY A 756 11.63 33.54 -21.74
CA GLY A 756 10.83 34.55 -21.03
C GLY A 756 9.87 34.02 -19.96
N LYS A 757 9.84 32.70 -19.70
CA LYS A 757 8.89 32.02 -18.80
C LYS A 757 9.53 31.49 -17.50
N LEU A 758 10.82 31.71 -17.27
CA LEU A 758 11.46 31.20 -16.06
C LEU A 758 11.03 32.05 -14.86
N GLU A 759 10.30 31.44 -13.92
CA GLU A 759 9.81 32.16 -12.74
C GLU A 759 10.95 32.65 -11.83
N ALA A 760 10.72 33.81 -11.22
CA ALA A 760 11.57 34.31 -10.14
C ALA A 760 11.52 33.36 -8.92
N PRO A 761 12.61 33.22 -8.16
CA PRO A 761 12.64 32.35 -6.99
C PRO A 761 11.72 32.90 -5.88
N LEU A 762 11.03 32.00 -5.20
CA LEU A 762 10.23 32.30 -4.01
C LEU A 762 11.12 32.69 -2.81
N SER A 763 10.49 33.05 -1.69
CA SER A 763 11.22 33.36 -0.45
C SER A 763 11.92 32.12 0.10
N ASP A 764 13.07 32.32 0.75
CA ASP A 764 13.85 31.21 1.31
C ASP A 764 13.08 30.49 2.44
N ASN A 765 12.26 31.21 3.22
CA ASN A 765 11.33 30.64 4.19
C ASN A 765 10.29 29.70 3.54
N THR A 766 9.82 30.04 2.33
CA THR A 766 8.92 29.19 1.54
C THR A 766 9.65 27.92 1.09
N PHE A 767 10.88 28.05 0.59
CA PHE A 767 11.68 26.92 0.12
C PHE A 767 12.13 25.97 1.24
N ILE A 768 12.49 26.48 2.41
CA ILE A 768 12.85 25.68 3.58
C ILE A 768 11.66 24.82 4.03
N LYS A 769 10.42 25.34 3.97
CA LYS A 769 9.19 24.60 4.27
C LYS A 769 8.74 23.64 3.15
N LYS A 770 9.17 23.86 1.91
CA LYS A 770 8.78 23.09 0.71
C LYS A 770 10.00 22.73 -0.15
N PRO A 771 10.87 21.80 0.31
CA PRO A 771 12.11 21.42 -0.40
C PRO A 771 11.85 20.82 -1.80
N TYR A 772 10.69 20.22 -2.04
CA TYR A 772 10.28 19.73 -3.36
C TYR A 772 10.04 20.86 -4.38
N TRP A 773 9.61 22.06 -3.95
CA TRP A 773 9.63 23.26 -4.80
C TRP A 773 11.04 23.75 -5.06
N LEU A 774 11.90 23.75 -4.03
CA LEU A 774 13.30 24.14 -4.18
C LEU A 774 14.02 23.23 -5.20
N ASN A 775 13.78 21.91 -5.14
CA ASN A 775 14.27 20.95 -6.13
C ASN A 775 13.78 21.29 -7.56
N GLN A 776 12.49 21.60 -7.74
CA GLN A 776 11.95 22.04 -9.05
C GLN A 776 12.60 23.33 -9.57
N TYR A 777 12.79 24.35 -8.73
CA TYR A 777 13.47 25.59 -9.12
C TYR A 777 14.93 25.33 -9.48
N ILE A 778 15.66 24.52 -8.72
CA ILE A 778 17.05 24.14 -9.03
C ILE A 778 17.11 23.43 -10.39
N ALA A 779 16.24 22.43 -10.62
CA ALA A 779 16.14 21.72 -11.88
C ALA A 779 15.84 22.66 -13.05
N GLY A 780 14.90 23.61 -12.88
CA GLY A 780 14.55 24.57 -13.91
C GLY A 780 15.64 25.58 -14.24
N TYR A 781 16.33 26.11 -13.22
CA TYR A 781 17.47 27.01 -13.42
C TYR A 781 18.66 26.28 -14.07
N LYS A 782 18.91 25.00 -13.71
CA LYS A 782 19.86 24.13 -14.42
C LYS A 782 19.47 23.93 -15.89
N GLY A 783 18.20 23.59 -16.13
CA GLY A 783 17.65 23.38 -17.46
C GLY A 783 17.77 24.62 -18.35
N TYR A 784 17.45 25.80 -17.81
CA TYR A 784 17.65 27.07 -18.51
C TYR A 784 19.12 27.27 -18.92
N LEU A 785 20.07 27.11 -17.99
CA LEU A 785 21.49 27.39 -18.24
C LEU A 785 22.11 26.42 -19.27
N GLU A 786 21.76 25.14 -19.23
CA GLU A 786 22.26 24.16 -20.20
C GLU A 786 21.54 24.24 -21.55
N LEU A 787 20.24 24.57 -21.59
CA LEU A 787 19.51 24.84 -22.83
C LEU A 787 20.01 26.13 -23.51
N GLN A 788 20.29 27.19 -22.73
CA GLN A 788 20.92 28.44 -23.21
C GLN A 788 22.26 28.16 -23.91
N LYS A 789 23.08 27.32 -23.27
CA LYS A 789 24.38 26.87 -23.75
C LYS A 789 24.27 26.00 -25.01
N LEU A 790 23.34 25.05 -25.06
CA LEU A 790 23.07 24.27 -26.29
C LEU A 790 22.56 25.16 -27.44
N ALA A 791 21.76 26.19 -27.14
CA ALA A 791 21.28 27.17 -28.11
C ALA A 791 22.36 28.13 -28.64
N GLY A 792 23.59 28.08 -28.09
CA GLY A 792 24.72 28.94 -28.49
C GLY A 792 24.67 30.36 -27.93
N TYR A 793 23.85 30.62 -26.91
CA TYR A 793 23.76 31.94 -26.26
C TYR A 793 24.79 32.08 -25.13
N SER A 794 25.30 33.31 -24.95
CA SER A 794 26.13 33.68 -23.80
C SER A 794 25.42 33.43 -22.47
N GLN A 795 26.12 32.87 -21.49
CA GLN A 795 25.55 32.50 -20.19
C GLN A 795 24.98 33.71 -19.44
N ASN A 796 23.76 33.58 -18.93
CA ASN A 796 23.15 34.62 -18.08
C ASN A 796 23.68 34.52 -16.64
N GLN A 797 24.59 35.42 -16.27
CA GLN A 797 25.22 35.45 -14.95
C GLN A 797 24.22 35.62 -13.79
N SER A 798 23.11 36.33 -14.00
CA SER A 798 22.07 36.49 -12.96
C SER A 798 21.41 35.15 -12.64
N ILE A 799 21.05 34.38 -13.68
CA ILE A 799 20.48 33.04 -13.53
C ILE A 799 21.50 32.07 -12.92
N LEU A 800 22.79 32.16 -13.28
CA LEU A 800 23.85 31.34 -12.66
C LEU A 800 24.00 31.65 -11.16
N THR A 801 24.07 32.93 -10.78
CA THR A 801 24.16 33.33 -9.37
C THR A 801 22.94 32.87 -8.59
N THR A 802 21.73 32.95 -9.16
CA THR A 802 20.51 32.43 -8.52
C THR A 802 20.51 30.91 -8.41
N TYR A 803 20.96 30.17 -9.42
CA TYR A 803 21.12 28.72 -9.37
C TYR A 803 22.06 28.29 -8.22
N GLN A 804 23.24 28.93 -8.12
CA GLN A 804 24.20 28.69 -7.04
C GLN A 804 23.63 29.04 -5.67
N ARG A 805 22.86 30.14 -5.56
CA ARG A 805 22.16 30.54 -4.33
C ARG A 805 21.15 29.47 -3.87
N LEU A 806 20.38 28.91 -4.80
CA LEU A 806 19.38 27.87 -4.51
C LEU A 806 20.04 26.53 -4.13
N LEU A 807 21.14 26.14 -4.78
CA LEU A 807 21.96 25.00 -4.36
C LEU A 807 22.48 25.15 -2.93
N ASN A 808 23.06 26.31 -2.60
CA ASN A 808 23.55 26.61 -1.24
C ASN A 808 22.41 26.59 -0.21
N LEU A 809 21.25 27.16 -0.55
CA LEU A 809 20.05 27.11 0.30
C LEU A 809 19.63 25.66 0.59
N ARG A 810 19.70 24.77 -0.43
CA ARG A 810 19.25 23.37 -0.34
C ARG A 810 20.10 22.52 0.60
N VAL A 811 21.42 22.74 0.64
CA VAL A 811 22.35 22.00 1.52
C VAL A 811 22.45 22.61 2.91
N ASN A 812 22.45 23.94 3.02
CA ASN A 812 22.56 24.62 4.33
C ASN A 812 21.30 24.48 5.20
N ASN A 813 20.17 24.04 4.63
CA ASN A 813 18.88 23.91 5.31
C ASN A 813 18.23 22.53 5.06
N PHE A 814 19.01 21.48 4.83
CA PHE A 814 18.46 20.12 4.78
C PHE A 814 17.90 19.73 6.15
N SER A 815 16.62 19.36 6.20
CA SER A 815 16.01 18.68 7.35
C SER A 815 15.27 17.45 6.87
N LYS A 816 15.54 16.31 7.51
CA LYS A 816 14.80 15.06 7.30
C LYS A 816 13.32 15.25 7.66
N ASP A 817 13.05 15.95 8.77
CA ASP A 817 11.72 16.32 9.23
C ASP A 817 11.48 17.80 8.87
N THR A 818 11.04 18.08 7.64
CA THR A 818 10.73 19.46 7.25
C THR A 818 9.42 19.92 7.91
N PRO A 819 9.43 20.95 8.79
CA PRO A 819 8.22 21.39 9.49
C PRO A 819 7.27 22.13 8.54
N TYR A 820 5.99 21.71 8.54
CA TYR A 820 4.90 22.52 7.99
C TYR A 820 4.30 23.38 9.10
N ALA A 821 4.32 24.70 8.96
CA ALA A 821 3.84 25.62 10.00
C ALA A 821 2.33 25.91 9.83
N PRO A 822 1.52 25.82 10.90
CA PRO A 822 0.09 26.11 10.84
C PRO A 822 -0.20 27.62 11.02
N THR A 823 -0.56 28.30 9.95
CA THR A 823 -1.17 29.64 9.95
C THR A 823 -2.20 29.67 8.81
N LEU A 824 -3.46 30.06 8.98
CA LEU A 824 -3.91 31.30 9.61
C LEU A 824 -5.19 31.22 10.48
N TYR A 825 -5.93 30.11 10.49
CA TYR A 825 -7.25 30.04 11.15
C TYR A 825 -7.51 28.73 11.90
N GLY A 826 -7.65 28.78 13.23
CA GLY A 826 -8.59 27.88 13.93
C GLY A 826 -8.06 26.67 14.72
N GLY A 827 -6.78 26.59 15.06
CA GLY A 827 -6.27 25.67 16.12
C GLY A 827 -5.96 24.22 15.69
N PRO A 828 -5.28 23.46 16.56
CA PRO A 828 -4.52 22.25 16.19
C PRO A 828 -5.41 20.98 16.16
N GLY A 829 -6.36 20.92 15.21
CA GLY A 829 -7.36 19.85 15.18
C GLY A 829 -7.73 19.28 13.82
N TRP A 830 -7.88 20.11 12.79
CA TRP A 830 -8.66 19.73 11.59
C TRP A 830 -7.89 19.83 10.27
N GLU A 831 -7.19 20.93 10.00
CA GLU A 831 -6.45 21.11 8.73
C GLU A 831 -5.12 20.33 8.69
N GLU A 832 -4.49 20.12 9.86
CA GLU A 832 -3.10 19.67 10.00
C GLU A 832 -2.84 18.21 9.60
N SER A 833 -3.86 17.35 9.65
CA SER A 833 -3.70 15.89 9.48
C SER A 833 -3.02 15.47 8.16
N HIS A 834 -3.25 16.21 7.08
CA HIS A 834 -2.68 15.96 5.75
C HIS A 834 -1.20 16.36 5.64
N ASN A 835 -0.70 17.23 6.53
CA ASN A 835 0.61 17.86 6.39
C ASN A 835 1.77 16.92 6.74
N ASN A 836 1.52 15.82 7.46
CA ASN A 836 2.57 14.97 8.04
C ASN A 836 2.87 13.70 7.21
N ALA A 837 2.07 13.41 6.18
CA ALA A 837 2.04 12.16 5.40
C ALA A 837 3.26 11.92 4.45
N PHE A 838 4.43 12.49 4.75
CA PHE A 838 5.39 12.84 3.68
C PHE A 838 6.83 13.21 4.11
N ALA A 839 7.13 13.29 5.41
CA ALA A 839 8.15 14.23 5.92
C ALA A 839 9.54 14.12 5.26
N VAL A 840 10.12 12.91 5.16
CA VAL A 840 11.41 12.72 4.48
C VAL A 840 11.27 12.72 2.95
N ALA A 841 10.27 12.07 2.38
CA ALA A 841 10.13 11.93 0.92
C ALA A 841 10.10 13.28 0.17
N ARG A 842 9.52 14.32 0.78
CA ARG A 842 9.55 15.72 0.26
C ARG A 842 10.95 16.24 -0.05
N ASN A 843 12.01 15.71 0.56
CA ASN A 843 13.39 16.10 0.24
C ASN A 843 13.85 15.65 -1.15
N PHE A 844 13.23 14.60 -1.72
CA PHE A 844 13.73 13.87 -2.90
C PHE A 844 12.72 13.82 -4.06
N MET A 845 11.54 14.43 -3.91
CA MET A 845 10.64 14.71 -5.04
C MET A 845 11.30 15.67 -6.04
N PHE A 846 11.06 15.47 -7.34
CA PHE A 846 11.68 16.24 -8.44
C PHE A 846 13.21 16.26 -8.43
N LEU A 847 13.83 15.22 -7.88
CA LEU A 847 15.28 15.04 -7.88
C LEU A 847 15.80 14.79 -9.31
N THR A 848 16.79 15.59 -9.72
CA THR A 848 17.56 15.34 -10.96
C THR A 848 18.91 14.74 -10.61
N PRO A 849 19.55 13.96 -11.52
CA PRO A 849 20.90 13.44 -11.29
C PRO A 849 21.92 14.52 -10.90
N GLU A 850 21.91 15.69 -11.56
CA GLU A 850 22.87 16.77 -11.27
C GLU A 850 22.62 17.46 -9.91
N LEU A 851 21.40 17.40 -9.38
CA LEU A 851 21.12 17.80 -7.99
C LEU A 851 21.53 16.68 -7.03
N ALA A 852 21.26 15.42 -7.36
CA ALA A 852 21.63 14.28 -6.53
C ALA A 852 23.14 14.18 -6.31
N ASP A 853 23.95 14.38 -7.36
CA ASP A 853 25.41 14.48 -7.28
C ASP A 853 25.85 15.62 -6.34
N TYR A 854 25.16 16.76 -6.38
CA TYR A 854 25.46 17.89 -5.49
C TYR A 854 25.10 17.58 -4.02
N LEU A 855 23.97 16.90 -3.76
CA LEU A 855 23.59 16.49 -2.41
C LEU A 855 24.52 15.39 -1.88
N ASN A 856 24.97 14.46 -2.73
CA ASN A 856 26.01 13.47 -2.40
C ASN A 856 27.30 14.17 -1.94
N GLN A 857 27.81 15.12 -2.73
CA GLN A 857 29.08 15.80 -2.45
C GLN A 857 29.08 16.66 -1.17
N HIS A 858 27.91 17.12 -0.69
CA HIS A 858 27.83 18.10 0.40
C HIS A 858 27.11 17.59 1.67
N ILE A 859 26.14 16.69 1.55
CA ILE A 859 25.26 16.27 2.66
C ILE A 859 24.94 14.76 2.69
N TYR A 860 25.76 13.90 2.07
CA TYR A 860 25.56 12.44 2.01
C TYR A 860 25.08 11.82 3.33
N SER A 861 25.77 12.09 4.44
CA SER A 861 25.47 11.49 5.75
C SER A 861 24.11 11.91 6.33
N GLN A 862 23.63 13.12 6.01
CA GLN A 862 22.30 13.59 6.41
C GLN A 862 21.20 12.87 5.61
N VAL A 863 21.43 12.65 4.32
CA VAL A 863 20.53 11.88 3.45
C VAL A 863 20.53 10.40 3.80
N GLU A 864 21.70 9.82 4.07
CA GLU A 864 21.86 8.42 4.47
C GLU A 864 21.13 8.14 5.78
N ALA A 865 21.28 9.00 6.79
CA ALA A 865 20.53 8.90 8.05
C ALA A 865 19.01 8.98 7.84
N ALA A 866 18.54 9.96 7.06
CA ALA A 866 17.10 10.13 6.77
C ALA A 866 16.48 8.94 6.04
N VAL A 867 17.19 8.37 5.05
CA VAL A 867 16.74 7.20 4.29
C VAL A 867 16.82 5.93 5.14
N ASN A 868 17.87 5.74 5.95
CA ASN A 868 18.02 4.54 6.79
C ASN A 868 17.00 4.48 7.93
N GLU A 869 16.60 5.63 8.48
CA GLU A 869 15.48 5.71 9.42
C GLU A 869 14.16 5.26 8.78
N TYR A 870 13.85 5.74 7.57
CA TYR A 870 12.64 5.33 6.85
C TYR A 870 12.71 3.86 6.40
N ASN A 871 13.90 3.34 6.04
CA ASN A 871 14.11 1.90 5.85
C ASN A 871 13.72 1.12 7.13
N TYR A 872 14.12 1.58 8.32
CA TYR A 872 13.85 0.89 9.60
C TYR A 872 12.37 0.89 9.96
N VAL A 873 11.77 2.09 10.03
CA VAL A 873 10.43 2.33 10.58
C VAL A 873 9.32 2.09 9.55
N ALA A 874 9.57 2.47 8.29
CA ALA A 874 8.56 2.61 7.24
C ALA A 874 8.86 1.77 5.97
N PRO A 875 9.35 0.50 6.03
CA PRO A 875 9.84 -0.22 4.84
C PRO A 875 8.79 -0.44 3.74
N TYR A 876 7.49 -0.37 4.06
CA TYR A 876 6.41 -0.40 3.07
C TYR A 876 6.36 0.86 2.18
N TRP A 877 6.99 1.97 2.55
CA TRP A 877 6.95 3.22 1.76
C TRP A 877 7.73 3.13 0.43
N PHE A 878 8.46 2.03 0.20
CA PHE A 878 9.06 1.67 -1.09
C PHE A 878 8.12 0.87 -2.01
N VAL A 879 7.00 0.37 -1.48
CA VAL A 879 5.99 -0.36 -2.23
C VAL A 879 5.01 0.65 -2.83
N SER A 880 4.75 0.55 -4.14
CA SER A 880 3.72 1.36 -4.80
C SER A 880 2.34 0.86 -4.38
N LYS A 881 1.35 1.75 -4.24
CA LYS A 881 0.01 1.37 -3.79
C LYS A 881 -0.09 0.63 -2.44
N PHE A 882 0.93 0.70 -1.57
CA PHE A 882 0.84 0.12 -0.23
C PHE A 882 -0.37 0.72 0.50
N ASP A 883 -1.22 -0.18 0.98
CA ASP A 883 -2.66 0.07 1.04
C ASP A 883 -3.04 1.28 1.91
N HIS A 884 -3.91 2.15 1.40
CA HIS A 884 -3.99 3.55 1.84
C HIS A 884 -5.14 3.84 2.80
N SER A 885 -4.86 4.55 3.89
CA SER A 885 -5.88 5.12 4.78
C SER A 885 -5.75 6.65 4.79
N TYR A 886 -6.46 7.30 3.86
CA TYR A 886 -6.41 8.75 3.63
C TYR A 886 -7.21 9.52 4.68
N GLY A 887 -6.58 10.43 5.45
CA GLY A 887 -7.28 11.47 6.26
C GLY A 887 -6.98 11.43 7.76
N GLU A 888 -7.87 10.86 8.59
CA GLU A 888 -7.63 10.69 10.04
C GLU A 888 -6.51 9.67 10.36
N ALA A 889 -6.21 8.81 9.40
CA ALA A 889 -5.25 7.72 9.48
C ALA A 889 -3.91 8.09 8.79
N THR A 890 -3.09 7.08 8.51
CA THR A 890 -1.77 7.21 7.91
C THR A 890 -1.90 7.03 6.40
N PHE A 891 -1.77 8.14 5.69
CA PHE A 891 -1.72 8.16 4.24
C PHE A 891 -0.28 8.03 3.75
N GLN A 892 -0.02 7.12 2.82
CA GLN A 892 1.16 7.15 1.96
C GLN A 892 0.76 7.76 0.61
N HIS A 893 1.59 8.63 0.05
CA HIS A 893 1.38 9.22 -1.27
C HIS A 893 2.21 8.47 -2.33
N LEU A 894 1.75 8.42 -3.59
CA LEU A 894 2.50 7.73 -4.65
C LEU A 894 3.87 8.42 -4.97
N TYR A 895 4.12 9.63 -4.47
CA TYR A 895 5.44 10.27 -4.57
C TYR A 895 6.46 9.70 -3.56
N ASP A 896 6.04 9.03 -2.50
CA ASP A 896 6.95 8.55 -1.45
C ASP A 896 7.90 7.48 -1.98
N TYR A 897 7.36 6.47 -2.68
CA TYR A 897 8.14 5.33 -3.18
C TYR A 897 9.20 5.72 -4.23
N PRO A 898 8.96 6.57 -5.26
CA PRO A 898 10.03 7.03 -6.14
C PRO A 898 10.97 8.01 -5.45
N ALA A 899 10.51 8.88 -4.55
CA ALA A 899 11.39 9.85 -3.90
C ALA A 899 12.44 9.13 -3.04
N LEU A 900 12.03 8.15 -2.23
CA LEU A 900 12.94 7.33 -1.44
C LEU A 900 13.82 6.42 -2.32
N PHE A 901 13.26 5.83 -3.39
CA PHE A 901 14.04 5.03 -4.34
C PHE A 901 15.10 5.84 -5.08
N GLN A 902 14.77 7.05 -5.54
CA GLN A 902 15.69 7.93 -6.27
C GLN A 902 16.74 8.55 -5.33
N ALA A 903 16.44 8.73 -4.04
CA ALA A 903 17.44 9.02 -3.02
C ALA A 903 18.47 7.89 -2.89
N LYS A 904 18.01 6.62 -2.79
CA LYS A 904 18.89 5.44 -2.81
C LYS A 904 19.72 5.36 -4.11
N ALA A 905 19.09 5.57 -5.26
CA ALA A 905 19.72 5.35 -6.57
C ALA A 905 20.71 6.45 -6.99
N TYR A 906 20.38 7.73 -6.76
CA TYR A 906 21.18 8.85 -7.26
C TYR A 906 22.00 9.57 -6.18
N ILE A 907 21.50 9.74 -4.95
CA ILE A 907 22.24 10.42 -3.88
C ILE A 907 23.15 9.44 -3.15
N LEU A 908 22.59 8.31 -2.71
CA LEU A 908 23.34 7.28 -1.99
C LEU A 908 24.10 6.33 -2.93
N GLN A 909 23.79 6.37 -4.24
CA GLN A 909 24.43 5.58 -5.30
C GLN A 909 24.52 4.08 -4.96
N GLN A 910 23.45 3.54 -4.36
CA GLN A 910 23.40 2.15 -3.89
C GLN A 910 23.60 1.17 -5.06
N PRO A 911 24.29 0.04 -4.83
CA PRO A 911 24.57 -0.93 -5.89
C PRO A 911 23.28 -1.56 -6.43
N TYR A 912 23.35 -2.07 -7.66
CA TYR A 912 22.24 -2.71 -8.35
C TYR A 912 21.45 -3.70 -7.47
N ASP A 913 22.15 -4.65 -6.83
CA ASP A 913 21.57 -5.70 -5.99
C ASP A 913 20.89 -5.20 -4.70
N GLU A 914 21.17 -3.96 -4.28
CA GLU A 914 20.43 -3.30 -3.20
C GLU A 914 19.19 -2.59 -3.76
N LEU A 915 19.32 -1.84 -4.86
CA LEU A 915 18.19 -1.12 -5.46
C LEU A 915 17.06 -2.06 -5.92
N VAL A 916 17.39 -3.20 -6.54
CA VAL A 916 16.37 -4.11 -7.08
C VAL A 916 15.53 -4.83 -6.03
N LYS A 917 15.91 -4.78 -4.74
CA LYS A 917 15.05 -5.21 -3.62
C LYS A 917 13.85 -4.28 -3.44
N TRP A 918 14.04 -2.99 -3.76
CA TRP A 918 13.06 -1.92 -3.61
C TRP A 918 12.39 -1.56 -4.96
N LEU A 919 12.63 -2.35 -6.02
CA LEU A 919 11.87 -2.25 -7.27
C LEU A 919 10.57 -3.03 -7.17
N ASP A 920 9.47 -2.30 -7.26
CA ASP A 920 8.12 -2.80 -7.03
C ASP A 920 7.38 -3.14 -8.35
N VAL A 921 6.15 -2.64 -8.53
CA VAL A 921 5.32 -2.75 -9.74
C VAL A 921 4.81 -1.37 -10.15
N PRO A 922 4.27 -1.16 -11.37
CA PRO A 922 3.57 0.08 -11.68
C PRO A 922 2.22 0.14 -10.96
N ALA A 923 1.92 1.28 -10.32
CA ALA A 923 0.64 1.56 -9.68
C ALA A 923 -0.50 1.83 -10.69
N PHE A 924 -0.12 2.18 -11.93
CA PHE A 924 -1.00 2.38 -13.07
C PHE A 924 -0.90 1.22 -14.06
N TYR A 925 -2.01 0.92 -14.75
CA TYR A 925 -2.01 -0.12 -15.80
C TYR A 925 -1.05 0.25 -16.94
N ARG A 926 -0.99 1.53 -17.31
CA ARG A 926 -0.07 2.08 -18.32
C ARG A 926 0.48 3.44 -17.89
N GLY A 927 1.74 3.71 -18.21
CA GLY A 927 2.33 5.04 -18.01
C GLY A 927 2.44 5.48 -16.55
N ASP A 928 2.76 4.55 -15.63
CA ASP A 928 3.35 4.94 -14.35
C ASP A 928 4.74 5.50 -14.61
N LEU A 929 4.88 6.82 -14.54
CA LEU A 929 6.15 7.48 -14.81
C LEU A 929 7.18 7.23 -13.70
N PHE A 930 6.73 7.03 -12.46
CA PHE A 930 7.61 6.77 -11.32
C PHE A 930 8.24 5.39 -11.42
N TYR A 931 7.48 4.38 -11.83
CA TYR A 931 8.02 3.04 -12.03
C TYR A 931 9.02 3.00 -13.19
N ILE A 932 8.74 3.71 -14.29
CA ILE A 932 9.67 3.86 -15.43
C ILE A 932 10.95 4.61 -14.99
N GLN A 933 10.85 5.66 -14.17
CA GLN A 933 12.00 6.36 -13.61
C GLN A 933 12.86 5.46 -12.71
N ASN A 934 12.23 4.65 -11.85
CA ASN A 934 12.93 3.74 -10.94
C ASN A 934 13.63 2.60 -11.70
N LEU A 935 12.98 2.03 -12.73
CA LEU A 935 13.61 1.04 -13.62
C LEU A 935 14.83 1.64 -14.36
N ALA A 936 14.70 2.85 -14.91
CA ALA A 936 15.82 3.53 -15.56
C ALA A 936 16.97 3.83 -14.59
N ALA A 937 16.66 4.31 -13.38
CA ALA A 937 17.65 4.57 -12.33
C ALA A 937 18.42 3.30 -11.93
N ALA A 938 17.72 2.17 -11.77
CA ALA A 938 18.36 0.88 -11.47
C ALA A 938 19.24 0.37 -12.62
N LEU A 939 18.76 0.46 -13.87
CA LEU A 939 19.52 0.06 -15.06
C LEU A 939 20.76 0.94 -15.27
N GLY A 940 20.65 2.24 -14.98
CA GLY A 940 21.71 3.24 -15.04
C GLY A 940 22.83 3.11 -13.99
N THR A 941 22.68 2.23 -12.99
CA THR A 941 23.80 1.90 -12.09
C THR A 941 25.01 1.37 -12.87
N ALA A 942 26.20 1.89 -12.57
CA ALA A 942 27.44 1.30 -13.06
C ALA A 942 27.57 -0.15 -12.56
N GLU A 943 28.04 -1.06 -13.44
CA GLU A 943 28.24 -2.45 -13.05
C GLU A 943 29.21 -2.55 -11.86
N THR A 944 28.93 -3.46 -10.94
CA THR A 944 29.68 -3.61 -9.71
C THR A 944 31.02 -4.29 -9.99
N GLY A 945 32.13 -3.57 -9.80
CA GLY A 945 33.42 -4.23 -9.63
C GLY A 945 33.45 -5.05 -8.33
N PHE A 946 32.96 -4.47 -7.24
CA PHE A 946 32.86 -5.14 -5.95
C PHE A 946 31.65 -4.63 -5.16
N SER A 947 31.20 -5.44 -4.20
CA SER A 947 30.26 -5.04 -3.15
C SER A 947 31.02 -4.74 -1.86
N LEU A 948 30.56 -3.73 -1.12
CA LEU A 948 30.99 -3.41 0.24
C LEU A 948 29.78 -3.64 1.16
N ASN A 949 29.87 -4.63 2.06
CA ASN A 949 28.80 -5.01 2.98
C ASN A 949 29.31 -4.85 4.42
N VAL A 950 28.44 -4.50 5.38
CA VAL A 950 28.82 -4.46 6.81
C VAL A 950 27.75 -5.13 7.66
N ASN A 951 28.16 -5.99 8.59
CA ASN A 951 27.27 -6.76 9.45
C ASN A 951 27.73 -6.77 10.93
N PRO A 952 26.89 -6.31 11.88
CA PRO A 952 25.69 -5.51 11.64
C PRO A 952 26.07 -4.11 11.09
N ALA A 953 25.13 -3.36 10.52
CA ALA A 953 25.37 -1.96 10.14
C ALA A 953 25.16 -0.98 11.32
N ILE A 954 24.39 -1.38 12.34
CA ILE A 954 24.05 -0.58 13.52
C ILE A 954 24.33 -1.40 14.78
N GLN A 955 24.94 -0.79 15.81
CA GLN A 955 24.98 -1.35 17.18
C GLN A 955 24.60 -0.32 18.26
N PHE A 956 24.38 -0.86 19.45
CA PHE A 956 23.99 -0.16 20.66
C PHE A 956 24.90 -0.62 21.79
N ILE A 957 25.49 0.31 22.54
CA ILE A 957 26.33 0.03 23.72
C ILE A 957 26.04 1.02 24.84
N ASP A 958 26.37 0.65 26.08
CA ASP A 958 26.45 1.62 27.17
C ASP A 958 27.82 2.31 27.18
N ALA A 959 27.88 3.54 27.69
CA ALA A 959 29.11 4.34 27.78
C ALA A 959 30.31 3.56 28.35
N GLY A 960 31.47 3.70 27.71
CA GLY A 960 32.73 3.01 28.05
C GLY A 960 32.90 1.59 27.50
N ASN A 961 31.97 1.07 26.69
CA ASN A 961 32.06 -0.26 26.07
C ASN A 961 32.52 -0.19 24.59
N SER A 962 32.45 -1.32 23.87
CA SER A 962 32.82 -1.41 22.46
C SER A 962 31.83 -2.24 21.63
N ALA A 963 31.60 -1.80 20.39
CA ALA A 963 30.82 -2.48 19.36
C ALA A 963 31.75 -3.00 18.24
N THR A 964 31.40 -4.12 17.60
CA THR A 964 32.28 -4.79 16.62
C THR A 964 31.55 -5.16 15.33
N TYR A 965 32.06 -4.65 14.21
CA TYR A 965 31.43 -4.64 12.89
C TYR A 965 32.26 -5.46 11.90
N ASN A 966 31.65 -6.41 11.20
CA ASN A 966 32.33 -7.20 10.18
C ASN A 966 32.07 -6.61 8.80
N ILE A 967 33.08 -5.98 8.23
CA ILE A 967 33.08 -5.34 6.92
C ILE A 967 33.59 -6.35 5.90
N GLN A 968 32.77 -6.70 4.91
CA GLN A 968 33.13 -7.62 3.83
C GLN A 968 33.26 -6.87 2.50
N VAL A 969 34.36 -7.11 1.80
CA VAL A 969 34.52 -6.76 0.38
C VAL A 969 34.47 -8.06 -0.42
N GLN A 970 33.59 -8.11 -1.41
CA GLN A 970 33.48 -9.26 -2.32
C GLN A 970 33.58 -8.74 -3.76
N HIS A 971 34.48 -9.32 -4.56
CA HIS A 971 34.62 -8.98 -5.98
C HIS A 971 33.53 -9.65 -6.79
N THR A 972 33.05 -9.01 -7.86
CA THR A 972 32.24 -9.71 -8.85
C THR A 972 33.13 -10.58 -9.74
N SER A 973 32.52 -11.55 -10.45
CA SER A 973 33.24 -12.61 -11.17
C SER A 973 34.19 -12.14 -12.27
N THR A 974 34.10 -10.87 -12.69
CA THR A 974 34.93 -10.23 -13.72
C THR A 974 35.95 -9.22 -13.16
N PHE A 975 35.96 -8.95 -11.84
CA PHE A 975 36.70 -7.82 -11.29
C PHE A 975 38.04 -8.17 -10.63
N THR A 976 39.13 -7.70 -11.22
CA THR A 976 40.50 -8.09 -10.87
C THR A 976 41.31 -7.03 -10.12
N GLU A 977 40.81 -5.82 -9.92
CA GLU A 977 41.55 -4.74 -9.24
C GLU A 977 41.50 -4.87 -7.72
N THR A 978 42.60 -4.53 -7.02
CA THR A 978 42.66 -4.52 -5.55
C THR A 978 41.77 -3.43 -4.97
N VAL A 979 40.88 -3.80 -4.07
CA VAL A 979 40.00 -2.86 -3.35
C VAL A 979 40.70 -2.33 -2.11
N THR A 980 40.78 -1.01 -1.96
CA THR A 980 41.27 -0.35 -0.75
C THR A 980 40.08 0.13 0.07
N LEU A 981 39.82 -0.51 1.21
CA LEU A 981 38.89 -0.04 2.23
C LEU A 981 39.52 1.13 2.99
N HIS A 982 38.75 2.19 3.25
CA HIS A 982 39.12 3.29 4.15
C HIS A 982 38.04 3.45 5.22
N VAL A 983 38.46 3.52 6.48
CA VAL A 983 37.58 3.83 7.61
C VAL A 983 37.62 5.34 7.85
N GLY A 984 36.46 5.97 8.04
CA GLY A 984 36.36 7.40 8.31
C GLY A 984 37.03 7.80 9.63
N ASN A 985 37.52 9.04 9.68
CA ASN A 985 37.99 9.66 10.92
C ASN A 985 36.88 9.63 11.98
N SER A 986 37.27 9.55 13.25
CA SER A 986 36.28 9.49 14.33
C SER A 986 35.44 10.78 14.39
N PRO A 987 34.10 10.69 14.44
CA PRO A 987 33.21 11.85 14.56
C PRO A 987 33.23 12.48 15.96
N SER A 988 33.95 11.90 16.93
CA SER A 988 34.00 12.34 18.32
C SER A 988 35.38 12.07 18.93
N PRO A 989 35.95 12.98 19.74
CA PRO A 989 37.18 12.69 20.50
C PRO A 989 36.97 11.57 21.54
N ASN A 990 35.72 11.27 21.88
CA ASN A 990 35.34 10.25 22.85
C ASN A 990 34.96 8.91 22.16
N LEU A 991 35.27 8.74 20.87
CA LEU A 991 35.12 7.48 20.15
C LEU A 991 36.45 7.06 19.53
N VAL A 992 36.93 5.87 19.89
CA VAL A 992 38.14 5.24 19.37
C VAL A 992 37.76 4.20 18.31
N ILE A 993 38.54 4.14 17.23
CA ILE A 993 38.29 3.33 16.04
C ILE A 993 39.50 2.43 15.78
N ALA A 994 39.30 1.11 15.69
CA ALA A 994 40.39 0.15 15.52
C ALA A 994 40.00 -1.00 14.55
N PRO A 995 40.72 -1.23 13.44
CA PRO A 995 41.95 -0.53 13.02
C PRO A 995 41.68 0.88 12.43
N PRO A 996 42.55 1.87 12.67
CA PRO A 996 42.36 3.26 12.24
C PRO A 996 42.93 3.57 10.83
N GLY A 997 43.16 2.55 9.99
CA GLY A 997 43.90 2.71 8.74
C GLY A 997 43.32 1.90 7.58
N PRO A 998 43.61 2.28 6.32
CA PRO A 998 43.06 1.62 5.16
C PRO A 998 43.58 0.17 5.03
N THR A 999 42.73 -0.72 4.53
CA THR A 999 43.03 -2.16 4.36
C THR A 999 42.74 -2.57 2.94
N THR A 1000 43.66 -3.34 2.34
CA THR A 1000 43.56 -3.76 0.94
C THR A 1000 43.10 -5.21 0.82
N PHE A 1001 42.20 -5.44 -0.13
CA PHE A 1001 41.65 -6.76 -0.47
C PHE A 1001 41.92 -7.05 -1.95
N PRO A 1002 42.79 -8.02 -2.28
CA PRO A 1002 42.92 -8.54 -3.63
C PRO A 1002 41.76 -9.47 -3.97
N ASN A 1003 41.53 -9.76 -5.26
CA ASN A 1003 40.54 -10.75 -5.70
C ASN A 1003 40.80 -12.11 -4.98
N PRO A 1004 39.77 -12.78 -4.42
CA PRO A 1004 38.32 -12.56 -4.60
C PRO A 1004 37.67 -11.54 -3.64
N GLY A 1005 38.46 -10.88 -2.79
CA GLY A 1005 38.00 -9.98 -1.73
C GLY A 1005 38.50 -10.42 -0.36
N GLY A 1006 37.82 -9.97 0.70
CA GLY A 1006 38.19 -10.30 2.07
C GLY A 1006 37.29 -9.62 3.10
N GLN A 1007 37.68 -9.71 4.38
CA GLN A 1007 36.91 -9.16 5.49
C GLN A 1007 37.83 -8.40 6.47
N MET A 1008 37.31 -7.30 7.01
CA MET A 1008 37.85 -6.59 8.17
C MET A 1008 36.86 -6.75 9.33
N THR A 1009 37.38 -6.96 10.54
CA THR A 1009 36.64 -6.68 11.77
C THR A 1009 37.06 -5.30 12.27
N LEU A 1010 36.09 -4.39 12.42
CA LEU A 1010 36.27 -3.02 12.88
C LEU A 1010 35.59 -2.85 14.24
N THR A 1011 36.33 -2.41 15.24
CA THR A 1011 35.81 -2.13 16.58
C THR A 1011 35.71 -0.63 16.81
N LEU A 1012 34.54 -0.19 17.29
CA LEU A 1012 34.28 1.15 17.79
C LEU A 1012 34.19 1.09 19.31
N THR A 1013 35.01 1.87 20.02
CA THR A 1013 35.07 1.91 21.50
C THR A 1013 34.71 3.30 21.98
N ASP A 1014 33.67 3.41 22.80
CA ASP A 1014 33.34 4.66 23.47
C ASP A 1014 34.26 4.89 24.67
N THR A 1015 34.63 6.16 24.90
CA THR A 1015 35.48 6.58 26.02
C THR A 1015 34.83 7.69 26.85
N HIS A 1016 33.49 7.80 26.85
CA HIS A 1016 32.81 8.69 27.78
C HIS A 1016 32.94 8.20 29.22
N ASN A 1017 32.95 9.15 30.16
CA ASN A 1017 32.57 8.86 31.54
C ASN A 1017 31.07 8.53 31.56
N PRO A 1018 30.63 7.40 32.15
CA PRO A 1018 29.22 6.94 32.16
C PRO A 1018 28.32 7.75 33.10
N SER A 1019 28.27 9.07 32.87
CA SER A 1019 27.62 10.09 33.71
C SER A 1019 26.93 11.21 32.90
N PHE A 1020 26.82 11.08 31.57
CA PHE A 1020 26.02 11.99 30.74
C PHE A 1020 24.56 11.50 30.61
N SER A 1021 23.61 12.39 30.33
CA SER A 1021 22.18 12.08 30.31
C SER A 1021 21.71 11.45 28.99
N ASP A 1022 22.06 12.07 27.87
CA ASP A 1022 21.42 11.84 26.57
C ASP A 1022 22.23 10.88 25.70
N GLY A 1023 21.60 9.85 25.12
CA GLY A 1023 22.30 8.89 24.25
C GLY A 1023 22.88 9.53 22.98
N VAL A 1024 24.15 9.25 22.67
CA VAL A 1024 24.87 9.88 21.56
C VAL A 1024 25.03 8.92 20.38
N TRP A 1025 24.57 9.35 19.21
CA TRP A 1025 24.80 8.64 17.95
C TRP A 1025 26.15 9.03 17.33
N TYR A 1026 26.91 8.02 16.93
CA TYR A 1026 28.02 8.15 15.99
C TYR A 1026 27.69 7.43 14.70
N THR A 1027 28.12 8.02 13.58
CA THR A 1027 28.12 7.37 12.27
C THR A 1027 29.52 7.51 11.70
N VAL A 1028 30.19 6.38 11.49
CA VAL A 1028 31.53 6.31 10.88
C VAL A 1028 31.35 5.91 9.42
N PRO A 1029 31.65 6.78 8.45
CA PRO A 1029 31.58 6.40 7.04
C PRO A 1029 32.68 5.39 6.72
N ILE A 1030 32.32 4.35 5.99
CA ILE A 1030 33.24 3.33 5.47
C ILE A 1030 33.22 3.48 3.95
N SER A 1031 34.38 3.69 3.34
CA SER A 1031 34.52 3.70 1.88
C SER A 1031 35.40 2.58 1.39
N ALA A 1032 35.27 2.22 0.12
CA ALA A 1032 36.14 1.29 -0.56
C ALA A 1032 36.39 1.78 -1.99
N THR A 1033 37.63 1.71 -2.45
CA THR A 1033 38.07 2.30 -3.72
C THR A 1033 38.92 1.32 -4.54
N ALA A 1034 38.58 1.13 -5.81
CA ALA A 1034 39.42 0.45 -6.81
C ALA A 1034 39.18 1.10 -8.18
N GLY A 1035 40.24 1.56 -8.85
CA GLY A 1035 40.14 2.22 -10.15
C GLY A 1035 39.22 3.45 -10.10
N GLN A 1036 38.15 3.44 -10.90
CA GLN A 1036 37.09 4.46 -10.86
C GLN A 1036 35.92 4.08 -9.92
N PHE A 1037 35.91 2.87 -9.38
CA PHE A 1037 34.83 2.38 -8.52
C PHE A 1037 35.06 2.80 -7.07
N ILE A 1038 34.20 3.70 -6.60
CA ILE A 1038 34.04 4.02 -5.18
C ILE A 1038 32.76 3.33 -4.69
N ARG A 1039 32.80 2.78 -3.49
CA ARG A 1039 31.62 2.37 -2.71
C ARG A 1039 31.68 3.06 -1.36
N THR A 1040 30.54 3.51 -0.88
CA THR A 1040 30.38 4.05 0.47
C THR A 1040 29.25 3.35 1.19
N THR A 1041 29.38 3.29 2.49
CA THR A 1041 28.36 2.89 3.46
C THR A 1041 28.76 3.55 4.78
N SER A 1042 28.05 3.27 5.86
CA SER A 1042 28.48 3.67 7.19
C SER A 1042 28.13 2.62 8.22
N ILE A 1043 28.78 2.74 9.38
CA ILE A 1043 28.37 2.04 10.58
C ILE A 1043 27.89 3.05 11.61
N SER A 1044 26.74 2.78 12.24
CA SER A 1044 26.20 3.63 13.30
C SER A 1044 26.25 2.95 14.65
N LEU A 1045 26.67 3.71 15.66
CA LEU A 1045 26.76 3.30 17.06
C LEU A 1045 25.95 4.27 17.91
N LEU A 1046 24.94 3.79 18.62
CA LEU A 1046 24.33 4.54 19.72
C LEU A 1046 25.05 4.18 21.02
N VAL A 1047 25.55 5.19 21.72
CA VAL A 1047 26.13 5.07 23.05
C VAL A 1047 25.15 5.63 24.08
N ASN A 1048 24.69 4.79 25.00
CA ASN A 1048 23.70 5.17 26.00
C ASN A 1048 24.33 5.98 27.14
N GLY A 1049 23.67 7.10 27.47
CA GLY A 1049 23.83 7.83 28.73
C GLY A 1049 23.08 7.16 29.89
N LYS A 1050 22.95 7.86 31.02
CA LYS A 1050 22.50 7.30 32.31
C LYS A 1050 21.16 7.88 32.80
N GLU A 1051 20.14 7.87 31.95
CA GLU A 1051 18.78 8.34 32.26
C GLU A 1051 17.76 7.17 32.24
N ASN A 1052 16.65 7.32 32.99
CA ASN A 1052 15.68 6.24 33.27
C ASN A 1052 14.30 6.45 32.63
N PHE A 1053 14.18 7.30 31.61
CA PHE A 1053 12.88 7.71 31.07
C PHE A 1053 12.56 7.11 29.70
N LEU A 1054 11.66 6.11 29.75
CA LEU A 1054 11.11 5.29 28.66
C LEU A 1054 12.10 4.28 28.04
N PRO A 1055 11.75 2.98 27.97
CA PRO A 1055 12.69 1.94 27.56
C PRO A 1055 12.83 1.82 26.04
N VAL A 1056 13.92 2.38 25.50
CA VAL A 1056 14.79 1.60 24.61
C VAL A 1056 15.85 0.91 25.47
N ILE A 1057 15.37 0.16 26.47
CA ILE A 1057 16.16 -0.43 27.56
C ILE A 1057 15.72 -1.89 27.69
N ARG A 1058 16.65 -2.81 27.47
CA ARG A 1058 16.60 -4.12 28.13
C ARG A 1058 17.44 -4.07 29.40
N LYS A 1059 16.96 -4.76 30.42
CA LYS A 1059 17.82 -5.62 31.24
C LYS A 1059 17.59 -7.07 30.79
#